data_AF-C6IZG2-F1
#
_entry.id   AF-C6IZG2-F1
#
_cell.length_a   1.000
_cell.length_b   1.000
_cell.length_c   1.000
_cell.angle_alpha   90.00
_cell.angle_beta   90.00
_cell.angle_gamma   90.00
#
_symmetry.space_group_name_H-M   'P 1'
#
loop_
_entity.id
_entity.type
_entity.pdbx_description
1 polymer ?
#
loop_
_entity_poly.entity_id
_entity_poly.type
_entity_poly.pdbx_seq_one_letter_code
_entity_poly.pdbx_strand_id
1 'polypeptide(L)'
;MTDKALSDVDLSRIGRLKLSALIPASLAGQGAAIQAIAMYPEDWDRKYGMDATKKTLTDLEQVTVDGKTYYKYDAVIELDDVQAAADATGLAVSLVGSYLSQGGSESIYVDDLGLFSAYTAPVLDTSLVDDFESYGGSDDAVTAKYPKAGGDDVSVGLSKDHKFSGDYGMKLQYAIDTAGYTGVGKSLGTVDWSDTNALHVWIGTGDTGAYAKDGRPLKLVIQINMNGTAYEAYPQLEASQSYDLTIPFSEFVVAPWSSGGPVSKESLKKVTSFNLYVNAMDQGEHSGVLYFDDIRAVKDAGIPEVPDHGGEQPGTPPGVLYKFESAADIAGWRLENSTTQAKDPEFDSGEGALSVEFPLTNTGIEAFELVTSPSNLDLQGLDSITARIKLSSGSAKARLFMKSGSGWAWSDSGSPLPVDANGFTTLAISLTEAAKSAGVDLKDIKAIGVKIEEIGNDGGTAKLLLKDVTLNGAEPAFRFGFDQDAEGWTKEGGNVTVTQGVYSENGQTWTVLKNDLSWQNNDEYIAVSKVGAIDFSAFDGIEAKVKIVSDIPNVQAKLFIKLRNYAIWVDSGAMNADGAGFATLSIDFSSMSPYIGDPNEPPFSAEDLKKGNEVGIQVVTPSGTVGNATVYIDEVKAYKN
;
A
#
# COMPACT_ATOMS: atom_id res chain seq x y z
N MET A 1 -13.78 1.14 53.15
CA MET A 1 -14.97 1.36 52.29
C MET A 1 -16.21 0.91 53.07
N THR A 2 -17.37 1.51 52.83
CA THR A 2 -18.63 1.03 53.43
C THR A 2 -19.19 -0.11 52.57
N ASP A 3 -19.97 -1.02 53.15
CA ASP A 3 -20.63 -2.13 52.43
C ASP A 3 -21.46 -1.65 51.23
N LYS A 4 -21.90 -0.39 51.25
CA LYS A 4 -22.68 0.26 50.20
C LYS A 4 -21.83 0.68 48.97
N ALA A 5 -20.52 0.87 49.11
CA ALA A 5 -19.65 1.24 47.99
C ALA A 5 -19.26 0.04 47.10
N LEU A 6 -19.47 -1.18 47.61
CA LEU A 6 -19.14 -2.43 46.94
C LEU A 6 -20.38 -3.26 46.57
N SER A 7 -21.60 -2.77 46.84
CA SER A 7 -22.83 -3.57 46.65
C SER A 7 -23.06 -4.03 45.21
N ASP A 8 -22.47 -3.32 44.23
CA ASP A 8 -22.55 -3.63 42.80
C ASP A 8 -21.18 -4.06 42.21
N VAL A 9 -20.15 -4.22 43.04
CA VAL A 9 -18.80 -4.62 42.62
C VAL A 9 -18.65 -6.13 42.75
N ASP A 10 -18.60 -6.81 41.62
CA ASP A 10 -18.30 -8.23 41.55
C ASP A 10 -16.79 -8.48 41.69
N LEU A 11 -16.34 -8.79 42.92
CA LEU A 11 -14.93 -9.04 43.23
C LEU A 11 -14.34 -10.21 42.43
N SER A 12 -15.16 -11.20 42.03
CA SER A 12 -14.70 -12.32 41.20
C SER A 12 -14.20 -11.88 39.83
N ARG A 13 -14.59 -10.68 39.40
CA ARG A 13 -14.16 -10.08 38.13
C ARG A 13 -12.95 -9.20 38.28
N ILE A 14 -12.50 -8.84 39.48
CA ILE A 14 -11.40 -7.90 39.72
C ILE A 14 -10.06 -8.62 39.70
N GLY A 15 -9.19 -8.26 38.77
CA GLY A 15 -7.83 -8.80 38.66
C GLY A 15 -6.73 -7.84 39.11
N ARG A 16 -7.07 -6.56 39.37
CA ARG A 16 -6.07 -5.53 39.71
C ARG A 16 -6.66 -4.39 40.53
N LEU A 17 -5.83 -3.83 41.39
CA LEU A 17 -6.09 -2.61 42.14
C LEU A 17 -5.04 -1.54 41.81
N LYS A 18 -5.46 -0.28 41.67
CA LYS A 18 -4.56 0.89 41.60
C LYS A 18 -4.90 1.88 42.70
N LEU A 19 -3.91 2.58 43.23
CA LEU A 19 -4.11 3.71 44.13
C LEU A 19 -2.97 4.72 44.00
N SER A 20 -3.26 5.97 44.36
CA SER A 20 -2.31 7.05 44.51
C SER A 20 -2.30 7.51 45.97
N ALA A 21 -1.15 7.91 46.50
CA ALA A 21 -1.04 8.48 47.83
C ALA A 21 -0.02 9.61 47.92
N LEU A 22 -0.29 10.58 48.77
CA LEU A 22 0.65 11.65 49.12
C LEU A 22 1.19 11.40 50.53
N ILE A 23 2.48 11.11 50.62
CA ILE A 23 3.17 10.81 51.87
C ILE A 23 3.95 12.06 52.32
N PRO A 24 3.64 12.68 53.48
CA PRO A 24 4.33 13.87 53.94
C PRO A 24 5.85 13.68 53.96
N ALA A 25 6.60 14.63 53.38
CA ALA A 25 8.06 14.52 53.30
C ALA A 25 8.72 14.56 54.69
N SER A 26 8.02 15.10 55.70
CA SER A 26 8.43 15.06 57.11
C SER A 26 8.56 13.64 57.67
N LEU A 27 7.96 12.63 57.02
CA LEU A 27 8.04 11.21 57.40
C LEU A 27 9.24 10.47 56.80
N ALA A 28 10.05 11.10 55.95
CA ALA A 28 11.23 10.47 55.35
C ALA A 28 12.43 10.45 56.31
N GLY A 29 12.56 9.35 57.06
CA GLY A 29 13.78 8.96 57.76
C GLY A 29 14.76 8.17 56.87
N GLN A 30 15.91 7.79 57.44
CA GLN A 30 16.88 6.94 56.74
C GLN A 30 16.28 5.57 56.42
N GLY A 31 16.19 5.23 55.14
CA GLY A 31 15.60 3.97 54.67
C GLY A 31 14.07 3.92 54.78
N ALA A 32 13.41 5.06 54.98
CA ALA A 32 11.96 5.15 55.01
C ALA A 32 11.36 4.67 53.69
N ALA A 33 10.40 3.75 53.78
CA ALA A 33 9.74 3.17 52.61
C ALA A 33 8.25 3.00 52.86
N ILE A 34 7.49 2.95 51.78
CA ILE A 34 6.05 2.74 51.78
C ILE A 34 5.70 1.61 50.80
N GLN A 35 4.67 0.83 51.11
CA GLN A 35 4.13 -0.18 50.22
C GLN A 35 2.61 -0.30 50.37
N ALA A 36 1.92 -0.67 49.31
CA ALA A 36 0.50 -0.97 49.31
C ALA A 36 0.27 -2.47 49.29
N ILE A 37 -0.67 -2.93 50.11
CA ILE A 37 -1.01 -4.35 50.25
C ILE A 37 -2.52 -4.52 50.11
N ALA A 38 -2.95 -5.52 49.35
CA ALA A 38 -4.33 -5.96 49.32
C ALA A 38 -4.47 -7.39 49.86
N MET A 39 -5.61 -7.69 50.49
CA MET A 39 -5.94 -9.01 51.05
C MET A 39 -7.45 -9.27 50.88
N TYR A 40 -7.82 -10.53 50.67
CA TYR A 40 -9.21 -10.99 50.59
C TYR A 40 -9.63 -11.61 51.93
N PRO A 41 -10.44 -10.95 52.78
CA PRO A 41 -10.92 -11.55 54.01
C PRO A 41 -11.77 -12.81 53.72
N GLU A 42 -11.71 -13.86 54.54
CA GLU A 42 -10.99 -13.97 55.83
C GLU A 42 -9.51 -14.41 55.74
N ASP A 43 -8.93 -14.55 54.54
CA ASP A 43 -7.50 -14.85 54.37
C ASP A 43 -6.66 -13.59 54.61
N TRP A 44 -6.02 -13.55 55.78
CA TRP A 44 -5.10 -12.47 56.20
C TRP A 44 -3.62 -12.83 56.03
N ASP A 45 -3.34 -14.05 55.57
CA ASP A 45 -1.97 -14.54 55.36
C ASP A 45 -1.48 -14.16 53.96
N ARG A 46 -2.34 -14.24 52.94
CA ARG A 46 -1.98 -13.89 51.56
C ARG A 46 -2.05 -12.38 51.31
N LYS A 47 -0.88 -11.77 51.12
CA LYS A 47 -0.69 -10.32 50.91
C LYS A 47 -0.28 -9.99 49.49
N TYR A 48 -1.23 -9.53 48.68
CA TYR A 48 -0.98 -9.09 47.32
C TYR A 48 -0.27 -7.73 47.32
N GLY A 49 0.75 -7.56 46.47
CA GLY A 49 1.53 -6.32 46.35
C GLY A 49 2.59 -6.10 47.43
N MET A 50 2.68 -6.99 48.44
CA MET A 50 3.74 -6.96 49.45
C MET A 50 5.11 -7.15 48.78
N ASP A 51 6.07 -6.33 49.18
CA ASP A 51 7.40 -6.17 48.60
C ASP A 51 7.43 -5.65 47.15
N ALA A 52 6.51 -6.09 46.28
CA ALA A 52 6.42 -5.67 44.88
C ALA A 52 6.08 -4.17 44.71
N THR A 53 5.26 -3.61 45.60
CA THR A 53 4.90 -2.18 45.56
C THR A 53 5.78 -1.31 46.45
N LYS A 54 6.80 -1.89 47.09
CA LYS A 54 7.61 -1.19 48.08
C LYS A 54 8.55 -0.20 47.40
N LYS A 55 8.48 1.06 47.82
CA LYS A 55 9.35 2.14 47.33
C LYS A 55 9.96 2.91 48.50
N THR A 56 11.25 3.24 48.41
CA THR A 56 11.89 4.17 49.35
C THR A 56 11.33 5.56 49.09
N LEU A 57 11.00 6.31 50.14
CA LEU A 57 10.39 7.63 49.98
C LEU A 57 11.31 8.60 49.23
N THR A 58 12.62 8.55 49.47
CA THR A 58 13.59 9.41 48.80
C THR A 58 13.71 9.19 47.30
N ASP A 59 13.22 8.05 46.79
CA ASP A 59 13.26 7.71 45.37
C ASP A 59 11.99 8.17 44.63
N LEU A 60 11.02 8.73 45.37
CA LEU A 60 9.73 9.19 44.84
C LEU A 60 9.77 10.68 44.48
N GLU A 61 8.97 11.04 43.49
CA GLU A 61 8.71 12.43 43.11
C GLU A 61 8.19 13.22 44.32
N GLN A 62 8.72 14.43 44.53
CA GLN A 62 8.19 15.36 45.51
C GLN A 62 7.23 16.36 44.85
N VAL A 63 6.06 16.52 45.45
CA VAL A 63 5.06 17.52 45.06
C VAL A 63 4.76 18.44 46.24
N THR A 64 4.44 19.70 45.95
CA THR A 64 4.02 20.66 46.98
C THR A 64 2.52 20.93 46.85
N VAL A 65 1.78 20.63 47.92
CA VAL A 65 0.33 20.86 48.01
C VAL A 65 0.10 21.74 49.24
N ASP A 66 -0.55 22.89 49.04
CA ASP A 66 -0.84 23.87 50.09
C ASP A 66 0.38 24.26 50.95
N GLY A 67 1.55 24.40 50.30
CA GLY A 67 2.80 24.79 50.96
C GLY A 67 3.47 23.69 51.79
N LYS A 68 2.97 22.45 51.74
CA LYS A 68 3.60 21.27 52.32
C LYS A 68 4.14 20.35 51.23
N THR A 69 5.32 19.78 51.46
CA THR A 69 5.94 18.83 50.53
C THR A 69 5.54 17.40 50.86
N TYR A 70 5.15 16.66 49.83
CA TYR A 70 4.78 15.25 49.89
C TYR A 70 5.58 14.47 48.86
N TYR A 71 5.84 13.20 49.15
CA TYR A 71 6.23 12.22 48.16
C TYR A 71 4.97 11.65 47.51
N LYS A 72 4.93 11.67 46.18
CA LYS A 72 3.87 11.04 45.41
C LYS A 72 4.14 9.54 45.27
N TYR A 73 3.20 8.73 45.69
CA TYR A 73 3.29 7.28 45.68
C TYR A 73 2.14 6.67 44.91
N ASP A 74 2.45 6.10 43.74
CA ASP A 74 1.50 5.35 42.94
C ASP A 74 1.80 3.85 43.04
N ALA A 75 0.74 3.06 43.24
CA ALA A 75 0.82 1.60 43.38
C ALA A 75 -0.18 0.87 42.49
N VAL A 76 0.27 -0.27 41.97
CA VAL A 76 -0.54 -1.24 41.25
C VAL A 76 -0.36 -2.59 41.94
N ILE A 77 -1.47 -3.24 42.28
CA ILE A 77 -1.49 -4.55 42.92
C ILE A 77 -2.24 -5.52 42.01
N GLU A 78 -1.58 -6.59 41.61
CA GLU A 78 -2.22 -7.71 40.90
C GLU A 78 -2.92 -8.61 41.91
N LEU A 79 -4.17 -8.97 41.60
CA LEU A 79 -5.00 -9.89 42.37
C LEU A 79 -5.17 -11.15 41.54
N ASP A 80 -4.12 -11.97 41.50
CA ASP A 80 -3.93 -13.06 40.55
C ASP A 80 -4.66 -14.37 40.88
N ASP A 81 -5.36 -14.43 42.02
CA ASP A 81 -6.12 -15.60 42.44
C ASP A 81 -7.62 -15.43 42.22
N VAL A 82 -8.07 -15.95 41.07
CA VAL A 82 -9.47 -15.91 40.65
C VAL A 82 -10.38 -16.68 41.61
N GLN A 83 -9.89 -17.76 42.22
CA GLN A 83 -10.69 -18.56 43.16
C GLN A 83 -10.85 -17.82 44.48
N ALA A 84 -9.76 -17.28 45.03
CA ALA A 84 -9.83 -16.45 46.23
C ALA A 84 -10.70 -15.21 46.03
N ALA A 85 -10.65 -14.59 44.84
CA ALA A 85 -11.51 -13.46 44.49
C ALA A 85 -13.00 -13.83 44.40
N ALA A 86 -13.32 -15.02 43.88
CA ALA A 86 -14.69 -15.52 43.82
C ALA A 86 -15.27 -15.88 45.20
N ASP A 87 -14.42 -16.35 46.11
CA ASP A 87 -14.80 -16.72 47.48
C ASP A 87 -14.76 -15.52 48.46
N ALA A 88 -14.16 -14.39 48.06
CA ALA A 88 -13.97 -13.22 48.90
C ALA A 88 -15.29 -12.50 49.22
N THR A 89 -15.52 -12.22 50.50
CA THR A 89 -16.65 -11.37 50.94
C THR A 89 -16.29 -9.90 51.03
N GLY A 90 -15.05 -9.53 50.72
CA GLY A 90 -14.55 -8.16 50.77
C GLY A 90 -13.12 -8.04 50.28
N LEU A 91 -12.62 -6.81 50.25
CA LEU A 91 -11.23 -6.51 49.91
C LEU A 91 -10.66 -5.51 50.93
N ALA A 92 -9.58 -5.91 51.61
CA ALA A 92 -8.84 -5.05 52.52
C ALA A 92 -7.64 -4.44 51.80
N VAL A 93 -7.50 -3.13 51.85
CA VAL A 93 -6.39 -2.38 51.23
C VAL A 93 -5.66 -1.64 52.33
N SER A 94 -4.35 -1.86 52.42
CA SER A 94 -3.48 -1.31 53.47
C SER A 94 -2.32 -0.54 52.84
N LEU A 95 -1.96 0.59 53.43
CA LEU A 95 -0.73 1.30 53.13
C LEU A 95 0.21 1.13 54.33
N VAL A 96 1.37 0.50 54.10
CA VAL A 96 2.29 0.06 55.15
C VAL A 96 3.61 0.80 55.02
N GLY A 97 3.94 1.60 56.04
CA GLY A 97 5.21 2.30 56.14
C GLY A 97 6.25 1.54 56.96
N SER A 98 7.51 1.61 56.55
CA SER A 98 8.67 1.11 57.32
C SER A 98 9.70 2.22 57.50
N TYR A 99 10.31 2.30 58.68
CA TYR A 99 11.33 3.31 59.03
C TYR A 99 10.87 4.78 58.82
N LEU A 100 9.57 5.03 58.84
CA LEU A 100 9.04 6.40 58.85
C LEU A 100 9.52 7.11 60.11
N SER A 101 9.99 8.36 59.97
CA SER A 101 10.34 9.18 61.12
C SER A 101 9.10 9.42 61.99
N GLN A 102 9.30 9.54 63.31
CA GLN A 102 8.24 10.02 64.20
C GLN A 102 7.93 11.48 63.86
N GLY A 103 6.94 11.69 63.00
CA GLY A 103 6.29 12.98 62.81
C GLY A 103 5.14 13.16 63.80
N GLY A 104 4.65 14.40 63.95
CA GLY A 104 3.40 14.68 64.67
C GLY A 104 2.18 14.07 63.96
N SER A 105 0.97 14.58 64.24
CA SER A 105 -0.23 14.18 63.49
C SER A 105 -0.15 14.68 62.04
N GLU A 106 0.52 13.90 61.19
CA GLU A 106 0.62 14.14 59.76
C GLU A 106 -0.47 13.36 59.03
N SER A 107 -1.01 13.94 57.96
CA SER A 107 -2.06 13.31 57.15
C SER A 107 -1.45 12.68 55.91
N ILE A 108 -1.72 11.39 55.71
CA ILE A 108 -1.51 10.73 54.42
C ILE A 108 -2.81 10.83 53.64
N TYR A 109 -2.73 11.32 52.42
CA TYR A 109 -3.88 11.38 51.51
C TYR A 109 -3.80 10.19 50.57
N VAL A 110 -4.92 9.49 50.39
CA VAL A 110 -5.05 8.38 49.44
C VAL A 110 -6.17 8.74 48.48
N ASP A 111 -5.90 8.61 47.19
CA ASP A 111 -6.83 8.92 46.11
C ASP A 111 -6.72 7.88 44.98
N ASP A 112 -7.57 8.00 43.96
CA ASP A 112 -7.58 7.16 42.75
C ASP A 112 -7.63 5.64 43.03
N LEU A 113 -8.24 5.24 44.15
CA LEU A 113 -8.39 3.83 44.49
C LEU A 113 -9.39 3.16 43.52
N GLY A 114 -8.86 2.47 42.52
CA GLY A 114 -9.64 1.82 41.46
C GLY A 114 -9.50 0.29 41.47
N LEU A 115 -10.60 -0.40 41.16
CA LEU A 115 -10.67 -1.85 40.99
C LEU A 115 -10.93 -2.17 39.51
N PHE A 116 -10.09 -3.00 38.91
CA PHE A 116 -10.08 -3.24 37.46
C PHE A 116 -10.29 -4.71 37.15
N SER A 117 -11.18 -4.99 36.20
CA SER A 117 -11.58 -6.36 35.86
C SER A 117 -10.63 -7.13 34.94
N ALA A 118 -9.47 -6.53 34.64
CA ALA A 118 -8.44 -7.10 33.80
C ALA A 118 -7.11 -6.38 34.08
N TYR A 119 -6.01 -7.07 33.76
CA TYR A 119 -4.72 -6.47 33.49
C TYR A 119 -4.91 -5.34 32.46
N THR A 120 -4.90 -4.08 32.89
CA THR A 120 -4.36 -3.01 32.03
C THR A 120 -3.01 -2.71 32.62
N ALA A 121 -1.97 -3.36 32.06
CA ALA A 121 -0.61 -2.83 32.06
C ALA A 121 -0.65 -1.30 31.93
N PRO A 122 0.40 -0.52 32.31
CA PRO A 122 0.57 0.77 31.64
C PRO A 122 0.25 0.50 30.18
N VAL A 123 -0.68 1.25 29.56
CA VAL A 123 -0.80 1.15 28.12
C VAL A 123 0.60 1.49 27.69
N LEU A 124 1.38 0.47 27.31
CA LEU A 124 2.64 0.67 26.66
C LEU A 124 2.19 1.58 25.54
N ASP A 125 2.64 2.83 25.59
CA ASP A 125 2.36 3.72 24.48
C ASP A 125 3.09 3.05 23.32
N THR A 126 2.35 2.22 22.59
CA THR A 126 2.92 1.37 21.56
C THR A 126 3.42 2.25 20.45
N SER A 127 2.95 3.50 20.37
CA SER A 127 3.39 4.54 19.47
C SER A 127 4.72 5.18 19.91
N LEU A 128 5.06 5.21 21.20
CA LEU A 128 6.29 5.80 21.71
C LEU A 128 7.50 4.90 21.42
N VAL A 129 8.45 5.42 20.64
CA VAL A 129 9.77 4.81 20.49
C VAL A 129 10.66 5.21 21.66
N ASP A 130 10.80 6.51 21.91
CA ASP A 130 11.54 7.06 23.05
C ASP A 130 11.34 8.58 23.20
N ASP A 131 11.18 9.02 24.44
CA ASP A 131 11.27 10.42 24.90
C ASP A 131 12.48 10.63 25.83
N PHE A 132 13.30 9.59 26.04
CA PHE A 132 14.55 9.57 26.80
C PHE A 132 14.44 9.84 28.32
N GLU A 133 13.24 10.08 28.84
CA GLU A 133 13.02 10.36 30.27
C GLU A 133 13.20 9.12 31.15
N SER A 134 12.84 7.95 30.62
CA SER A 134 12.86 6.68 31.36
C SER A 134 14.26 6.24 31.82
N TYR A 135 15.32 6.85 31.27
CA TYR A 135 16.71 6.52 31.60
C TYR A 135 17.24 7.26 32.84
N GLY A 136 16.50 8.25 33.37
CA GLY A 136 16.83 8.94 34.62
C GLY A 136 18.22 9.59 34.64
N GLY A 137 18.73 10.02 33.48
CA GLY A 137 20.07 10.59 33.35
C GLY A 137 21.23 9.59 33.24
N SER A 138 20.96 8.29 33.00
CA SER A 138 22.00 7.27 32.83
C SER A 138 22.40 7.07 31.35
N ASP A 139 23.61 7.52 30.99
CA ASP A 139 24.19 7.29 29.66
C ASP A 139 24.39 5.80 29.34
N ASP A 140 24.76 5.00 30.34
CA ASP A 140 24.90 3.54 30.20
C ASP A 140 23.55 2.89 29.84
N ALA A 141 22.44 3.38 30.42
CA ALA A 141 21.11 2.84 30.17
C ALA A 141 20.62 3.13 28.74
N VAL A 142 20.80 4.37 28.26
CA VAL A 142 20.45 4.70 26.85
C VAL A 142 21.36 3.97 25.87
N THR A 143 22.66 3.85 26.17
CA THR A 143 23.62 3.08 25.36
C THR A 143 23.22 1.61 25.25
N ALA A 144 22.75 1.01 26.34
CA ALA A 144 22.27 -0.36 26.33
C ALA A 144 20.98 -0.56 25.50
N LYS A 145 20.17 0.50 25.32
CA LYS A 145 18.94 0.46 24.51
C LYS A 145 19.13 0.80 23.04
N TYR A 146 20.20 1.52 22.70
CA TYR A 146 20.61 1.86 21.34
C TYR A 146 21.99 1.28 21.02
N PRO A 147 22.15 -0.06 20.98
CA PRO A 147 23.39 -0.67 20.57
C PRO A 147 23.78 -0.26 19.14
N LYS A 148 25.09 -0.29 18.87
CA LYS A 148 25.65 -0.10 17.53
C LYS A 148 25.04 -1.13 16.56
N ALA A 149 24.48 -0.64 15.47
CA ALA A 149 23.80 -1.43 14.44
C ALA A 149 24.71 -1.75 13.24
N GLY A 150 25.82 -1.03 13.05
CA GLY A 150 26.81 -1.32 12.01
C GLY A 150 27.79 -0.18 11.77
N GLY A 151 28.74 -0.42 10.85
CA GLY A 151 29.65 0.60 10.33
C GLY A 151 30.78 1.04 11.26
N ASP A 152 31.24 2.28 11.06
CA ASP A 152 32.33 2.95 11.80
C ASP A 152 31.89 3.39 13.21
N ASP A 153 32.65 4.23 13.89
CA ASP A 153 32.44 4.52 15.31
C ASP A 153 31.22 5.42 15.57
N VAL A 154 30.39 5.00 16.53
CA VAL A 154 29.21 5.73 17.00
C VAL A 154 29.00 5.49 18.48
N SER A 155 28.52 6.52 19.18
CA SER A 155 28.12 6.44 20.59
C SER A 155 26.89 7.29 20.85
N VAL A 156 26.12 6.89 21.86
CA VAL A 156 24.95 7.64 22.31
C VAL A 156 25.09 8.01 23.78
N GLY A 157 24.41 9.08 24.20
CA GLY A 157 24.29 9.51 25.59
C GLY A 157 23.12 10.47 25.74
N LEU A 158 22.79 10.87 26.96
CA LEU A 158 21.72 11.81 27.23
C LEU A 158 22.23 13.25 27.18
N SER A 159 21.37 14.16 26.73
CA SER A 159 21.62 15.59 26.63
C SER A 159 20.54 16.35 27.39
N LYS A 160 20.94 17.21 28.32
CA LYS A 160 20.02 18.13 29.01
C LYS A 160 19.79 19.43 28.24
N ASP A 161 20.72 19.79 27.36
CA ASP A 161 20.74 21.09 26.69
C ASP A 161 20.07 21.05 25.31
N HIS A 162 20.06 19.88 24.65
CA HIS A 162 19.47 19.68 23.33
C HIS A 162 18.38 18.62 23.41
N LYS A 163 17.14 19.10 23.54
CA LYS A 163 15.91 18.31 23.69
C LYS A 163 14.70 19.12 23.20
N PHE A 164 13.62 18.43 22.91
CA PHE A 164 12.32 19.01 22.57
C PHE A 164 11.47 19.25 23.82
N SER A 165 11.38 18.24 24.68
CA SER A 165 10.58 18.28 25.91
C SER A 165 11.30 17.59 27.07
N GLY A 166 10.67 17.52 28.24
CA GLY A 166 11.23 16.80 29.39
C GLY A 166 12.58 17.35 29.89
N ASP A 167 13.38 16.47 30.49
CA ASP A 167 14.70 16.75 31.04
C ASP A 167 15.83 16.26 30.12
N TYR A 168 15.58 15.33 29.21
CA TYR A 168 16.60 14.65 28.42
C TYR A 168 16.22 14.46 26.94
N GLY A 169 17.18 14.61 26.04
CA GLY A 169 17.15 14.05 24.68
C GLY A 169 18.36 13.14 24.45
N MET A 170 18.41 12.43 23.32
CA MET A 170 19.59 11.63 22.95
C MET A 170 20.59 12.44 22.14
N LYS A 171 21.86 12.38 22.52
CA LYS A 171 23.01 12.81 21.72
C LYS A 171 23.61 11.59 21.02
N LEU A 172 23.66 11.59 19.70
CA LEU A 172 24.35 10.61 18.86
C LEU A 172 25.63 11.24 18.31
N GLN A 173 26.79 10.71 18.69
CA GLN A 173 28.09 11.14 18.17
C GLN A 173 28.60 10.10 17.19
N TYR A 174 28.99 10.53 15.99
CA TYR A 174 29.48 9.64 14.94
C TYR A 174 30.87 10.05 14.44
N ALA A 175 31.64 9.06 14.00
CA ALA A 175 32.90 9.21 13.29
C ALA A 175 32.93 8.18 12.15
N ILE A 176 32.73 8.65 10.92
CA ILE A 176 32.75 7.87 9.68
C ILE A 176 34.16 7.92 9.11
N ASP A 177 34.65 6.75 8.72
CA ASP A 177 35.96 6.51 8.14
C ASP A 177 35.79 5.42 7.05
N THR A 178 36.41 4.25 7.21
CA THR A 178 36.52 3.26 6.14
C THR A 178 35.23 2.56 5.75
N ALA A 179 34.25 2.40 6.65
CA ALA A 179 32.99 1.76 6.31
C ALA A 179 32.06 2.69 5.52
N GLY A 180 32.26 4.01 5.60
CA GLY A 180 31.45 5.02 4.90
C GLY A 180 30.05 5.21 5.50
N TYR A 181 29.75 4.55 6.61
CA TYR A 181 28.52 4.74 7.38
C TYR A 181 28.71 4.31 8.84
N THR A 182 27.81 4.73 9.72
CA THR A 182 27.65 4.17 11.07
C THR A 182 26.22 4.33 11.55
N GLY A 183 25.81 3.55 12.57
CA GLY A 183 24.46 3.69 13.11
C GLY A 183 24.19 2.92 14.40
N VAL A 184 23.05 3.23 15.01
CA VAL A 184 22.52 2.59 16.22
C VAL A 184 21.08 2.15 16.00
N GLY A 185 20.64 1.15 16.78
CA GLY A 185 19.30 0.58 16.62
C GLY A 185 18.66 0.24 17.95
N LYS A 186 17.36 0.50 18.07
CA LYS A 186 16.54 0.13 19.22
C LYS A 186 15.50 -0.91 18.81
N SER A 187 15.44 -2.00 19.57
CA SER A 187 14.35 -2.98 19.43
C SER A 187 13.10 -2.44 20.10
N LEU A 188 11.98 -2.55 19.39
CA LEU A 188 10.63 -2.25 19.88
C LEU A 188 9.89 -3.54 20.29
N GLY A 189 10.55 -4.70 20.18
CA GLY A 189 9.91 -6.00 20.26
C GLY A 189 8.97 -6.20 19.08
N THR A 190 7.67 -5.97 19.28
CA THR A 190 6.65 -5.93 18.23
C THR A 190 5.52 -5.04 18.71
N VAL A 191 5.28 -3.93 18.00
CA VAL A 191 4.21 -2.97 18.29
C VAL A 191 3.33 -2.76 17.06
N ASP A 192 2.07 -2.38 17.29
CA ASP A 192 1.08 -2.08 16.25
C ASP A 192 0.91 -0.56 16.12
N TRP A 193 1.22 -0.05 14.93
CA TRP A 193 1.10 1.35 14.52
C TRP A 193 0.02 1.55 13.44
N SER A 194 -0.83 0.56 13.17
CA SER A 194 -1.79 0.60 12.06
C SER A 194 -2.88 1.69 12.17
N ASP A 195 -3.09 2.24 13.36
CA ASP A 195 -4.00 3.39 13.57
C ASP A 195 -3.33 4.76 13.34
N THR A 196 -2.01 4.78 13.17
CA THR A 196 -1.20 5.98 12.93
C THR A 196 -0.85 6.17 11.46
N ASN A 197 -0.47 7.37 11.04
CA ASN A 197 -0.14 7.67 9.64
C ASN A 197 1.19 8.41 9.41
N ALA A 198 1.92 8.73 10.47
CA ALA A 198 3.23 9.35 10.39
C ALA A 198 4.14 8.98 11.58
N LEU A 199 5.43 9.25 11.42
CA LEU A 199 6.41 9.27 12.52
C LEU A 199 6.70 10.72 12.90
N HIS A 200 6.49 11.08 14.16
CA HIS A 200 6.99 12.31 14.74
C HIS A 200 8.40 12.09 15.31
N VAL A 201 9.29 13.05 15.06
CA VAL A 201 10.65 13.08 15.62
C VAL A 201 11.17 14.51 15.67
N TRP A 202 11.73 14.89 16.81
CA TRP A 202 12.54 16.10 16.89
C TRP A 202 14.01 15.77 16.62
N ILE A 203 14.66 16.60 15.80
CA ILE A 203 16.07 16.44 15.41
C ILE A 203 16.82 17.76 15.57
N GLY A 204 17.92 17.74 16.32
CA GLY A 204 18.90 18.81 16.37
C GLY A 204 20.18 18.44 15.63
N THR A 205 20.73 19.35 14.83
CA THR A 205 22.03 19.16 14.17
C THR A 205 23.13 19.96 14.89
N GLY A 206 24.32 19.36 15.02
CA GLY A 206 25.51 20.07 15.48
C GLY A 206 26.08 21.03 14.44
N ASP A 207 27.24 21.63 14.75
CA ASP A 207 27.90 22.63 13.90
C ASP A 207 28.46 22.06 12.58
N THR A 208 28.60 20.73 12.51
CA THR A 208 29.07 20.02 11.33
C THR A 208 27.97 19.11 10.78
N GLY A 209 27.79 19.18 9.47
CA GLY A 209 26.94 18.26 8.71
C GLY A 209 25.63 18.87 8.23
N ALA A 210 25.49 18.92 6.90
CA ALA A 210 24.20 19.05 6.24
C ALA A 210 23.86 17.70 5.61
N TYR A 211 22.60 17.29 5.75
CA TYR A 211 22.12 15.95 5.44
C TYR A 211 21.07 16.04 4.34
N ALA A 212 21.18 15.20 3.32
CA ALA A 212 20.12 15.01 2.35
C ALA A 212 20.29 13.65 1.66
N LYS A 213 19.24 13.18 0.99
CA LYS A 213 19.32 11.98 0.14
C LYS A 213 20.37 12.14 -0.96
N ASP A 214 20.37 13.31 -1.61
CA ASP A 214 21.20 13.62 -2.78
C ASP A 214 21.84 15.02 -2.62
N GLY A 215 23.01 15.23 -3.21
CA GLY A 215 23.66 16.54 -3.31
C GLY A 215 24.30 17.10 -2.03
N ARG A 216 24.34 16.32 -0.94
CA ARG A 216 25.04 16.65 0.32
C ARG A 216 26.05 15.56 0.67
N PRO A 217 27.14 15.89 1.41
CA PRO A 217 28.18 14.92 1.75
C PRO A 217 27.71 13.89 2.78
N LEU A 218 26.67 14.20 3.55
CA LEU A 218 26.10 13.30 4.54
C LEU A 218 24.63 13.00 4.23
N LYS A 219 24.18 11.81 4.63
CA LYS A 219 22.78 11.39 4.60
C LYS A 219 22.39 10.80 5.95
N LEU A 220 21.34 11.32 6.57
CA LEU A 220 20.68 10.69 7.70
C LEU A 220 19.66 9.68 7.17
N VAL A 221 19.68 8.47 7.70
CA VAL A 221 18.72 7.41 7.42
C VAL A 221 17.95 7.13 8.70
N ILE A 222 16.66 7.43 8.69
CA ILE A 222 15.72 6.96 9.71
C ILE A 222 15.11 5.67 9.19
N GLN A 223 15.42 4.55 9.84
CA GLN A 223 14.98 3.24 9.39
C GLN A 223 14.02 2.60 10.38
N ILE A 224 12.94 2.01 9.88
CA ILE A 224 11.97 1.26 10.68
C ILE A 224 11.79 -0.13 10.05
N ASN A 225 11.86 -1.18 10.87
CA ASN A 225 11.49 -2.52 10.42
C ASN A 225 10.00 -2.76 10.68
N MET A 226 9.23 -2.96 9.61
CA MET A 226 7.79 -3.20 9.64
C MET A 226 7.48 -4.51 8.92
N ASN A 227 6.87 -5.46 9.63
CA ASN A 227 6.51 -6.79 9.13
C ASN A 227 7.66 -7.53 8.39
N GLY A 228 8.89 -7.37 8.88
CA GLY A 228 10.08 -8.01 8.31
C GLY A 228 10.76 -7.26 7.16
N THR A 229 10.19 -6.13 6.71
CA THR A 229 10.78 -5.25 5.69
C THR A 229 11.43 -4.03 6.37
N ALA A 230 12.64 -3.67 5.95
CA ALA A 230 13.28 -2.42 6.36
C ALA A 230 12.81 -1.27 5.46
N TYR A 231 12.32 -0.21 6.07
CA TYR A 231 11.90 1.02 5.40
C TYR A 231 12.76 2.19 5.86
N GLU A 232 13.07 3.12 4.97
CA GLU A 232 13.98 4.23 5.20
C GLU A 232 13.33 5.57 4.78
N ALA A 233 13.54 6.59 5.60
CA ALA A 233 13.27 7.99 5.29
C ALA A 233 14.57 8.82 5.39
N TYR A 234 14.65 9.87 4.56
CA TYR A 234 15.88 10.66 4.38
C TYR A 234 15.58 12.16 4.53
N PRO A 235 15.46 12.69 5.76
CA PRO A 235 15.16 14.10 5.98
C PRO A 235 16.31 15.00 5.46
N GLN A 236 15.94 16.18 4.96
CA GLN A 236 16.90 17.21 4.59
C GLN A 236 17.15 18.14 5.79
N LEU A 237 18.38 18.21 6.26
CA LEU A 237 18.77 18.95 7.45
C LEU A 237 19.98 19.85 7.16
N GLU A 238 19.97 21.07 7.66
CA GLU A 238 21.12 21.97 7.65
C GLU A 238 21.86 21.90 8.99
N ALA A 239 23.12 22.33 9.02
CA ALA A 239 23.93 22.38 10.24
C ALA A 239 23.43 23.45 11.23
N SER A 240 23.66 23.22 12.53
CA SER A 240 23.25 24.10 13.64
C SER A 240 21.77 24.50 13.62
N GLN A 241 20.87 23.58 13.29
CA GLN A 241 19.42 23.79 13.26
C GLN A 241 18.67 22.77 14.12
N SER A 242 17.39 23.04 14.39
CA SER A 242 16.48 22.10 15.05
C SER A 242 15.20 21.97 14.24
N TYR A 243 14.71 20.75 14.14
CA TYR A 243 13.57 20.36 13.31
C TYR A 243 12.59 19.58 14.15
N ASP A 244 11.33 19.97 14.08
CA ASP A 244 10.19 19.21 14.58
C ASP A 244 9.51 18.61 13.35
N LEU A 245 9.75 17.32 13.11
CA LEU A 245 9.35 16.64 11.87
C LEU A 245 8.22 15.67 12.15
N THR A 246 7.16 15.77 11.35
CA THR A 246 6.16 14.70 11.19
C THR A 246 6.31 14.13 9.79
N ILE A 247 6.90 12.95 9.69
CA ILE A 247 7.22 12.28 8.42
C ILE A 247 6.07 11.30 8.10
N PRO A 248 5.27 11.54 7.04
CA PRO A 248 4.26 10.60 6.61
C PRO A 248 4.85 9.21 6.35
N PHE A 249 4.15 8.14 6.74
CA PHE A 249 4.62 6.79 6.42
C PHE A 249 4.69 6.51 4.91
N SER A 250 3.98 7.28 4.09
CA SER A 250 4.09 7.24 2.62
C SER A 250 5.45 7.72 2.07
N GLU A 251 6.24 8.44 2.86
CA GLU A 251 7.58 8.90 2.46
C GLU A 251 8.67 7.86 2.76
N PHE A 252 8.34 6.84 3.55
CA PHE A 252 9.24 5.73 3.82
C PHE A 252 9.30 4.78 2.64
N VAL A 253 10.51 4.57 2.10
CA VAL A 253 10.76 3.67 0.98
C VAL A 253 11.44 2.40 1.46
N VAL A 254 11.25 1.29 0.75
CA VAL A 254 11.93 0.02 1.09
C VAL A 254 13.44 0.25 0.97
N ALA A 255 14.18 -0.17 2.00
CA ALA A 255 15.64 -0.08 2.01
C ALA A 255 16.21 -0.82 0.78
N PRO A 256 17.28 -0.32 0.14
CA PRO A 256 17.80 -0.88 -1.12
C PRO A 256 18.20 -2.37 -1.05
N TRP A 257 18.45 -2.89 0.14
CA TRP A 257 18.85 -4.27 0.41
C TRP A 257 17.70 -5.14 0.96
N SER A 258 16.55 -4.53 1.26
CA SER A 258 15.36 -5.21 1.75
C SER A 258 14.39 -5.50 0.61
N SER A 259 13.44 -6.40 0.85
CA SER A 259 12.36 -6.72 -0.08
C SER A 259 11.02 -6.47 0.60
N GLY A 260 10.08 -5.81 -0.09
CA GLY A 260 8.74 -5.54 0.41
C GLY A 260 8.00 -4.53 -0.49
N GLY A 261 6.72 -4.28 -0.20
CA GLY A 261 5.92 -3.23 -0.84
C GLY A 261 5.95 -1.91 -0.05
N PRO A 262 5.25 -0.85 -0.51
CA PRO A 262 5.09 0.40 0.24
C PRO A 262 4.50 0.20 1.65
N VAL A 263 4.66 1.18 2.53
CA VAL A 263 4.08 1.11 3.88
C VAL A 263 2.55 1.04 3.80
N SER A 264 1.98 0.20 4.66
CA SER A 264 0.56 -0.12 4.75
C SER A 264 0.13 -0.31 6.20
N LYS A 265 -1.18 -0.35 6.46
CA LYS A 265 -1.70 -0.69 7.78
C LYS A 265 -1.30 -2.10 8.19
N GLU A 266 -1.22 -3.05 7.26
CA GLU A 266 -0.76 -4.41 7.58
C GLU A 266 0.73 -4.44 7.96
N SER A 267 1.60 -3.71 7.25
CA SER A 267 3.01 -3.63 7.63
C SER A 267 3.17 -2.97 9.01
N LEU A 268 2.36 -1.95 9.30
CA LEU A 268 2.36 -1.24 10.57
C LEU A 268 1.82 -2.07 11.75
N LYS A 269 1.12 -3.19 11.52
CA LYS A 269 0.71 -4.08 12.63
C LYS A 269 1.88 -4.74 13.36
N LYS A 270 3.06 -4.77 12.73
CA LYS A 270 4.24 -5.48 13.26
C LYS A 270 5.51 -4.65 13.10
N VAL A 271 5.63 -3.57 13.85
CA VAL A 271 6.85 -2.76 13.89
C VAL A 271 7.81 -3.31 14.95
N THR A 272 9.05 -3.61 14.58
CA THR A 272 9.97 -4.39 15.43
C THR A 272 11.24 -3.65 15.86
N SER A 273 11.67 -2.65 15.09
CA SER A 273 12.84 -1.83 15.46
C SER A 273 12.83 -0.45 14.80
N PHE A 274 13.53 0.48 15.44
CA PHE A 274 13.84 1.81 14.96
C PHE A 274 15.37 1.98 14.95
N ASN A 275 15.94 2.37 13.81
CA ASN A 275 17.38 2.50 13.62
C ASN A 275 17.73 3.87 13.00
N LEU A 276 18.90 4.37 13.36
CA LEU A 276 19.46 5.63 12.85
C LEU A 276 20.82 5.35 12.25
N TYR A 277 21.03 5.73 10.99
CA TYR A 277 22.33 5.67 10.33
C TYR A 277 22.74 7.02 9.77
N VAL A 278 24.05 7.28 9.80
CA VAL A 278 24.67 8.40 9.09
C VAL A 278 25.61 7.82 8.04
N ASN A 279 25.41 8.22 6.78
CA ASN A 279 26.20 7.74 5.65
C ASN A 279 27.02 8.90 5.06
N ALA A 280 28.29 8.64 4.74
CA ALA A 280 29.11 9.51 3.91
C ALA A 280 28.79 9.23 2.43
N MET A 281 28.18 10.21 1.78
CA MET A 281 27.77 10.12 0.37
C MET A 281 28.92 10.46 -0.58
N ASP A 282 29.93 11.18 -0.10
CA ASP A 282 31.12 11.57 -0.84
C ASP A 282 32.32 10.63 -0.62
N GLN A 283 32.13 9.55 0.15
CA GLN A 283 33.17 8.58 0.53
C GLN A 283 34.34 9.21 1.33
N GLY A 284 34.11 10.36 1.99
CA GLY A 284 35.08 11.03 2.86
C GLY A 284 34.94 10.66 4.33
N GLU A 285 35.95 11.05 5.11
CA GLU A 285 35.90 11.02 6.59
C GLU A 285 35.00 12.14 7.12
N HIS A 286 34.08 11.82 8.03
CA HIS A 286 33.18 12.81 8.64
C HIS A 286 32.96 12.52 10.11
N SER A 287 32.92 13.55 10.94
CA SER A 287 32.51 13.44 12.35
C SER A 287 31.55 14.55 12.74
N GLY A 288 30.66 14.23 13.67
CA GLY A 288 29.62 15.17 14.09
C GLY A 288 28.70 14.62 15.16
N VAL A 289 27.67 15.41 15.43
CA VAL A 289 26.67 15.12 16.45
C VAL A 289 25.28 15.41 15.91
N LEU A 290 24.36 14.48 16.15
CA LEU A 290 22.92 14.66 16.00
C LEU A 290 22.25 14.51 17.37
N TYR A 291 21.16 15.25 17.57
CA TYR A 291 20.32 15.15 18.74
C TYR A 291 18.93 14.68 18.33
N PHE A 292 18.30 13.84 19.15
CA PHE A 292 16.97 13.30 18.89
C PHE A 292 16.12 13.37 20.14
N ASP A 293 14.84 13.66 19.98
CA ASP A 293 13.87 13.64 21.06
C ASP A 293 12.47 13.35 20.52
N ASP A 294 11.57 12.95 21.42
CA ASP A 294 10.13 12.76 21.22
C ASP A 294 9.78 11.91 19.98
N ILE A 295 10.37 10.72 19.90
CA ILE A 295 10.21 9.81 18.77
C ILE A 295 8.95 8.97 18.99
N ARG A 296 7.92 9.18 18.17
CA ARG A 296 6.65 8.44 18.30
C ARG A 296 5.90 8.33 16.98
N ALA A 297 5.15 7.25 16.80
CA ALA A 297 4.15 7.17 15.74
C ALA A 297 2.95 8.05 16.10
N VAL A 298 2.42 8.80 15.14
CA VAL A 298 1.33 9.76 15.37
C VAL A 298 0.24 9.65 14.33
N LYS A 299 -0.97 10.03 14.73
CA LYS A 299 -2.10 10.24 13.85
C LYS A 299 -2.29 11.72 13.60
N ASP A 300 -2.05 12.16 12.37
CA ASP A 300 -2.26 13.54 11.94
C ASP A 300 -3.38 13.60 10.90
N ALA A 301 -4.42 14.41 11.15
CA ALA A 301 -5.56 14.55 10.23
C ALA A 301 -5.21 15.26 8.92
N GLY A 302 -4.09 16.00 8.86
CA GLY A 302 -3.58 16.65 7.66
C GLY A 302 -2.77 15.74 6.75
N ILE A 303 -2.42 14.53 7.21
CA ILE A 303 -1.67 13.52 6.45
C ILE A 303 -2.67 12.46 5.96
N PRO A 304 -2.61 12.03 4.68
CA PRO A 304 -3.45 10.95 4.18
C PRO A 304 -3.36 9.67 5.03
N GLU A 305 -4.44 8.91 5.08
CA GLU A 305 -4.46 7.61 5.76
C GLU A 305 -3.48 6.63 5.10
N VAL A 306 -2.89 5.77 5.93
CA VAL A 306 -2.10 4.65 5.43
C VAL A 306 -3.08 3.60 4.86
N PRO A 307 -2.84 3.04 3.66
CA PRO A 307 -3.75 2.08 3.04
C PRO A 307 -4.01 0.83 3.92
N ASP A 308 -5.27 0.35 3.99
CA ASP A 308 -5.74 -0.79 4.81
C ASP A 308 -5.08 -2.14 4.48
N HIS A 309 -4.61 -2.28 3.25
CA HIS A 309 -3.97 -3.50 2.80
C HIS A 309 -2.47 -3.26 2.78
N GLY A 310 -1.71 -4.22 3.34
CA GLY A 310 -0.38 -4.53 2.84
C GLY A 310 -0.53 -4.74 1.36
N GLY A 311 -0.38 -3.65 0.61
CA GLY A 311 -0.77 -3.65 -0.76
C GLY A 311 -0.01 -4.77 -1.45
N GLU A 312 -0.74 -5.77 -1.93
CA GLU A 312 -0.83 -5.83 -3.39
C GLU A 312 -0.85 -4.39 -3.85
N GLN A 313 0.27 -3.93 -4.42
CA GLN A 313 0.20 -2.77 -5.29
C GLN A 313 -1.06 -2.98 -6.15
N PRO A 314 -1.80 -1.91 -6.53
CA PRO A 314 -2.49 -2.01 -7.80
C PRO A 314 -1.42 -2.52 -8.77
N GLY A 315 -1.54 -3.77 -9.24
CA GLY A 315 -0.59 -4.34 -10.18
C GLY A 315 -0.34 -3.28 -11.25
N THR A 316 0.90 -3.17 -11.72
CA THR A 316 1.32 -2.10 -12.62
C THR A 316 0.22 -1.87 -13.65
N PRO A 317 -0.38 -0.66 -13.72
CA PRO A 317 -1.58 -0.48 -14.51
C PRO A 317 -1.29 -0.79 -15.98
N PRO A 318 -2.29 -1.27 -16.73
CA PRO A 318 -2.12 -1.48 -18.15
C PRO A 318 -1.75 -0.17 -18.85
N GLY A 319 -0.91 -0.27 -19.88
CA GLY A 319 -0.36 0.88 -20.59
C GLY A 319 1.02 0.63 -21.17
N VAL A 320 1.59 1.64 -21.81
CA VAL A 320 2.93 1.55 -22.40
C VAL A 320 3.98 1.65 -21.29
N LEU A 321 4.73 0.56 -21.09
CA LEU A 321 5.81 0.47 -20.09
C LEU A 321 7.10 1.13 -20.60
N TYR A 322 7.42 0.94 -21.89
CA TYR A 322 8.55 1.59 -22.54
C TYR A 322 8.11 2.10 -23.92
N LYS A 323 8.31 3.39 -24.19
CA LYS A 323 7.84 4.07 -25.41
C LYS A 323 8.96 4.53 -26.35
N PHE A 324 10.21 4.55 -25.87
CA PHE A 324 11.44 4.88 -26.60
C PHE A 324 11.31 6.16 -27.46
N GLU A 325 10.96 7.29 -26.86
CA GLU A 325 10.89 8.59 -27.51
C GLU A 325 12.23 9.35 -27.47
N SER A 326 13.14 8.97 -26.56
CA SER A 326 14.45 9.61 -26.38
C SER A 326 15.56 8.65 -25.95
N ALA A 327 16.80 9.13 -26.01
CA ALA A 327 17.97 8.39 -25.50
C ALA A 327 17.93 8.16 -23.98
N ALA A 328 17.12 8.90 -23.22
CA ALA A 328 16.93 8.62 -21.79
C ALA A 328 16.11 7.34 -21.58
N ASP A 329 15.20 7.00 -22.50
CA ASP A 329 14.27 5.89 -22.36
C ASP A 329 14.93 4.51 -22.57
N ILE A 330 16.15 4.49 -23.10
CA ILE A 330 16.94 3.26 -23.26
C ILE A 330 17.82 2.97 -22.03
N ALA A 331 17.81 3.83 -21.02
CA ALA A 331 18.60 3.63 -19.81
C ALA A 331 18.24 2.29 -19.13
N GLY A 332 19.27 1.52 -18.77
CA GLY A 332 19.12 0.20 -18.12
C GLY A 332 18.93 -0.97 -19.07
N TRP A 333 18.71 -0.72 -20.36
CA TRP A 333 18.72 -1.77 -21.39
C TRP A 333 20.15 -2.18 -21.71
N ARG A 334 20.38 -3.49 -21.84
CA ARG A 334 21.70 -4.08 -22.13
C ARG A 334 21.58 -5.36 -22.93
N LEU A 335 22.70 -5.83 -23.46
CA LEU A 335 22.81 -7.16 -24.04
C LEU A 335 23.18 -8.20 -22.99
N GLU A 336 22.55 -9.36 -23.07
CA GLU A 336 22.89 -10.58 -22.35
C GLU A 336 22.97 -11.77 -23.31
N ASN A 337 23.67 -12.83 -22.89
CA ASN A 337 23.72 -14.12 -23.60
C ASN A 337 24.02 -14.02 -25.11
N SER A 338 24.84 -13.05 -25.52
CA SER A 338 25.16 -12.84 -26.93
C SER A 338 26.24 -13.81 -27.40
N THR A 339 25.91 -14.60 -28.42
CA THR A 339 26.86 -15.37 -29.23
C THR A 339 27.18 -14.67 -30.56
N THR A 340 26.67 -13.45 -30.75
CA THR A 340 26.88 -12.60 -31.93
C THR A 340 27.80 -11.42 -31.59
N GLN A 341 28.28 -10.70 -32.62
CA GLN A 341 28.93 -9.39 -32.44
C GLN A 341 27.92 -8.24 -32.41
N ALA A 342 26.78 -8.42 -31.74
CA ALA A 342 25.83 -7.34 -31.50
C ALA A 342 26.48 -6.21 -30.69
N LYS A 343 26.17 -4.97 -31.06
CA LYS A 343 26.64 -3.76 -30.42
C LYS A 343 25.70 -3.33 -29.29
N ASP A 344 26.21 -2.50 -28.39
CA ASP A 344 25.42 -1.95 -27.29
C ASP A 344 24.15 -1.23 -27.80
N PRO A 345 23.05 -1.21 -27.01
CA PRO A 345 21.82 -0.53 -27.39
C PRO A 345 22.04 0.97 -27.61
N GLU A 346 21.45 1.49 -28.69
CA GLU A 346 21.43 2.91 -29.05
C GLU A 346 20.00 3.39 -29.27
N PHE A 347 19.78 4.70 -29.23
CA PHE A 347 18.50 5.30 -29.60
C PHE A 347 18.49 5.69 -31.08
N ASP A 348 17.57 5.13 -31.85
CA ASP A 348 17.37 5.50 -33.27
C ASP A 348 16.29 6.58 -33.37
N SER A 349 16.72 7.83 -33.49
CA SER A 349 15.81 8.98 -33.60
C SER A 349 14.98 9.00 -34.88
N GLY A 350 15.39 8.26 -35.92
CA GLY A 350 14.64 8.19 -37.18
C GLY A 350 13.38 7.34 -37.07
N GLU A 351 13.45 6.27 -36.26
CA GLU A 351 12.34 5.33 -36.04
C GLU A 351 11.58 5.58 -34.73
N GLY A 352 12.22 6.31 -33.78
CA GLY A 352 11.72 6.47 -32.41
C GLY A 352 11.71 5.12 -31.70
N ALA A 353 12.89 4.48 -31.61
CA ALA A 353 13.03 3.12 -31.15
C ALA A 353 14.39 2.89 -30.46
N LEU A 354 14.43 1.92 -29.55
CA LEU A 354 15.69 1.32 -29.12
C LEU A 354 16.23 0.45 -30.26
N SER A 355 17.50 0.65 -30.60
CA SER A 355 18.20 -0.04 -31.68
C SER A 355 19.37 -0.88 -31.17
N VAL A 356 19.55 -2.08 -31.73
CA VAL A 356 20.76 -2.91 -31.54
C VAL A 356 21.28 -3.32 -32.92
N GLU A 357 22.49 -2.92 -33.28
CA GLU A 357 23.13 -3.36 -34.52
C GLU A 357 23.83 -4.72 -34.33
N PHE A 358 23.64 -5.66 -35.25
CA PHE A 358 24.24 -6.99 -35.20
C PHE A 358 24.54 -7.55 -36.60
N PRO A 359 25.50 -8.48 -36.74
CA PRO A 359 25.83 -9.09 -38.03
C PRO A 359 24.79 -10.15 -38.45
N LEU A 360 24.45 -10.17 -39.74
CA LEU A 360 23.63 -11.21 -40.37
C LEU A 360 24.49 -12.41 -40.79
N THR A 361 25.06 -13.08 -39.80
CA THR A 361 25.86 -14.30 -39.92
C THR A 361 25.20 -15.42 -39.14
N ASN A 362 25.08 -16.60 -39.75
CA ASN A 362 24.45 -17.76 -39.11
C ASN A 362 25.25 -19.05 -39.36
N THR A 363 25.79 -19.59 -38.27
CA THR A 363 26.40 -20.92 -38.16
C THR A 363 25.53 -21.89 -37.36
N GLY A 364 24.36 -21.44 -36.90
CA GLY A 364 23.32 -22.21 -36.21
C GLY A 364 23.22 -21.92 -34.70
N ILE A 365 24.03 -20.99 -34.18
CA ILE A 365 24.13 -20.73 -32.73
C ILE A 365 23.98 -19.23 -32.37
N GLU A 366 23.91 -18.36 -33.37
CA GLU A 366 23.91 -16.91 -33.22
C GLU A 366 22.58 -16.43 -32.66
N ALA A 367 22.66 -15.86 -31.46
CA ALA A 367 21.55 -15.29 -30.71
C ALA A 367 22.05 -14.21 -29.74
N PHE A 368 21.17 -13.30 -29.35
CA PHE A 368 21.42 -12.38 -28.25
C PHE A 368 20.11 -12.03 -27.54
N GLU A 369 20.21 -11.59 -26.30
CA GLU A 369 19.09 -11.09 -25.51
C GLU A 369 19.26 -9.59 -25.28
N LEU A 370 18.26 -8.80 -25.66
CA LEU A 370 18.15 -7.40 -25.28
C LEU A 370 17.23 -7.32 -24.05
N VAL A 371 17.77 -6.88 -22.91
CA VAL A 371 17.09 -7.03 -21.61
C VAL A 371 17.15 -5.75 -20.78
N THR A 372 16.11 -5.54 -19.98
CA THR A 372 16.09 -4.58 -18.87
C THR A 372 15.64 -5.27 -17.58
N SER A 373 16.05 -4.71 -16.44
CA SER A 373 15.75 -5.24 -15.10
C SER A 373 14.95 -4.19 -14.33
N PRO A 374 13.62 -4.14 -14.53
CA PRO A 374 12.77 -3.15 -13.88
C PRO A 374 12.74 -3.41 -12.36
N SER A 375 12.69 -2.33 -11.58
CA SER A 375 12.49 -2.41 -10.14
C SER A 375 11.01 -2.29 -9.81
N ASN A 376 10.51 -3.10 -8.87
CA ASN A 376 9.14 -3.06 -8.36
C ASN A 376 8.04 -3.20 -9.43
N LEU A 377 8.28 -4.00 -10.46
CA LEU A 377 7.26 -4.29 -11.48
C LEU A 377 6.39 -5.46 -11.04
N ASP A 378 5.13 -5.17 -10.71
CA ASP A 378 4.08 -6.15 -10.40
C ASP A 378 3.17 -6.31 -11.62
N LEU A 379 3.03 -7.52 -12.13
CA LEU A 379 2.21 -7.85 -13.30
C LEU A 379 0.94 -8.65 -12.94
N GLN A 380 0.61 -8.78 -11.66
CA GLN A 380 -0.62 -9.46 -11.25
C GLN A 380 -1.87 -8.73 -11.74
N GLY A 381 -2.86 -9.48 -12.22
CA GLY A 381 -4.12 -8.95 -12.75
C GLY A 381 -4.04 -8.43 -14.19
N LEU A 382 -2.86 -8.43 -14.81
CA LEU A 382 -2.70 -8.14 -16.24
C LEU A 382 -2.86 -9.39 -17.11
N ASP A 383 -3.25 -9.22 -18.37
CA ASP A 383 -3.40 -10.31 -19.33
C ASP A 383 -2.08 -10.69 -19.98
N SER A 384 -1.36 -9.70 -20.51
CA SER A 384 -0.21 -9.94 -21.36
C SER A 384 0.79 -8.78 -21.38
N ILE A 385 2.03 -9.10 -21.75
CA ILE A 385 3.05 -8.11 -22.16
C ILE A 385 3.20 -8.22 -23.66
N THR A 386 3.21 -7.11 -24.39
CA THR A 386 3.52 -7.06 -25.81
C THR A 386 4.74 -6.21 -26.10
N ALA A 387 5.47 -6.54 -27.17
CA ALA A 387 6.59 -5.76 -27.67
C ALA A 387 6.55 -5.67 -29.19
N ARG A 388 6.70 -4.47 -29.76
CA ARG A 388 6.75 -4.28 -31.22
C ARG A 388 8.18 -4.14 -31.70
N ILE A 389 8.60 -5.07 -32.56
CA ILE A 389 9.95 -5.13 -33.09
C ILE A 389 10.00 -5.22 -34.62
N LYS A 390 11.10 -4.76 -35.20
CA LYS A 390 11.38 -4.81 -36.64
C LYS A 390 12.89 -4.95 -36.86
N LEU A 391 13.31 -5.48 -38.00
CA LEU A 391 14.70 -5.37 -38.44
C LEU A 391 14.87 -4.27 -39.50
N SER A 392 16.01 -3.59 -39.54
CA SER A 392 16.31 -2.66 -40.64
C SER A 392 16.50 -3.37 -41.99
N SER A 393 16.92 -4.63 -41.95
CA SER A 393 17.30 -5.47 -43.09
C SER A 393 17.41 -6.93 -42.65
N GLY A 394 17.43 -7.86 -43.60
CA GLY A 394 17.58 -9.29 -43.33
C GLY A 394 16.37 -9.92 -42.65
N SER A 395 16.58 -11.08 -42.06
CA SER A 395 15.57 -11.84 -41.31
C SER A 395 16.17 -12.43 -40.04
N ALA A 396 15.33 -12.68 -39.04
CA ALA A 396 15.63 -13.49 -37.86
C ALA A 396 14.33 -14.05 -37.29
N LYS A 397 14.41 -14.73 -36.15
CA LYS A 397 13.25 -14.95 -35.29
C LYS A 397 13.44 -14.31 -33.92
N ALA A 398 12.32 -14.06 -33.25
CA ALA A 398 12.34 -13.40 -31.96
C ALA A 398 11.32 -13.95 -30.97
N ARG A 399 11.63 -13.81 -29.68
CA ARG A 399 10.72 -14.06 -28.56
C ARG A 399 10.75 -12.90 -27.58
N LEU A 400 9.59 -12.57 -27.02
CA LEU A 400 9.52 -11.74 -25.83
C LEU A 400 9.63 -12.67 -24.62
N PHE A 401 10.42 -12.30 -23.62
CA PHE A 401 10.58 -13.08 -22.41
C PHE A 401 10.54 -12.22 -21.15
N MET A 402 10.28 -12.89 -20.03
CA MET A 402 10.44 -12.36 -18.68
C MET A 402 11.12 -13.39 -17.76
N LYS A 403 11.85 -12.91 -16.75
CA LYS A 403 12.38 -13.71 -15.64
C LYS A 403 11.74 -13.22 -14.34
N SER A 404 11.26 -14.12 -13.50
CA SER A 404 10.51 -13.75 -12.29
C SER A 404 10.79 -14.63 -11.06
N GLY A 405 10.42 -14.13 -9.90
CA GLY A 405 10.58 -14.80 -8.60
C GLY A 405 12.04 -14.93 -8.15
N SER A 406 12.21 -15.47 -6.94
CA SER A 406 13.54 -15.68 -6.34
C SER A 406 14.43 -16.61 -7.16
N GLY A 407 13.83 -17.50 -7.96
CA GLY A 407 14.53 -18.45 -8.83
C GLY A 407 14.83 -17.95 -10.24
N TRP A 408 14.47 -16.70 -10.60
CA TRP A 408 14.61 -16.16 -11.96
C TRP A 408 13.96 -17.06 -13.02
N ALA A 409 12.78 -17.60 -12.73
CA ALA A 409 12.06 -18.50 -13.61
C ALA A 409 11.76 -17.81 -14.94
N TRP A 410 12.15 -18.47 -16.04
CA TRP A 410 11.96 -17.98 -17.40
C TRP A 410 10.53 -18.25 -17.89
N SER A 411 9.94 -17.26 -18.57
CA SER A 411 8.70 -17.38 -19.33
C SER A 411 8.83 -16.58 -20.62
N ASP A 412 8.34 -17.12 -21.75
CA ASP A 412 8.44 -16.45 -23.04
C ASP A 412 7.16 -16.55 -23.87
N SER A 413 7.17 -15.89 -25.03
CA SER A 413 6.08 -15.84 -26.00
C SER A 413 5.85 -17.15 -26.76
N GLY A 414 6.49 -18.26 -26.36
CA GLY A 414 6.39 -19.56 -26.99
C GLY A 414 7.27 -19.69 -28.23
N SER A 415 6.70 -20.19 -29.33
CA SER A 415 7.42 -20.41 -30.58
C SER A 415 8.00 -19.09 -31.14
N PRO A 416 9.29 -19.03 -31.52
CA PRO A 416 9.89 -17.82 -32.05
C PRO A 416 9.18 -17.35 -33.33
N LEU A 417 8.86 -16.06 -33.40
CA LEU A 417 8.17 -15.46 -34.55
C LEU A 417 9.18 -14.88 -35.56
N PRO A 418 8.94 -15.01 -36.87
CA PRO A 418 9.78 -14.40 -37.88
C PRO A 418 9.72 -12.88 -37.81
N VAL A 419 10.87 -12.23 -37.97
CA VAL A 419 11.01 -10.77 -38.02
C VAL A 419 11.93 -10.35 -39.15
N ASP A 420 11.55 -9.29 -39.86
CA ASP A 420 12.27 -8.78 -41.03
C ASP A 420 12.07 -7.26 -41.17
N ALA A 421 12.36 -6.72 -42.36
CA ALA A 421 12.21 -5.31 -42.67
C ALA A 421 10.80 -4.87 -43.13
N ASN A 422 9.83 -5.80 -43.23
CA ASN A 422 8.50 -5.56 -43.79
C ASN A 422 7.48 -5.08 -42.75
N GLY A 423 7.92 -4.25 -41.81
CA GLY A 423 7.06 -3.65 -40.78
C GLY A 423 7.34 -4.19 -39.38
N PHE A 424 6.59 -3.68 -38.41
CA PHE A 424 6.70 -4.12 -37.01
C PHE A 424 5.90 -5.39 -36.78
N THR A 425 6.53 -6.36 -36.14
CA THR A 425 5.94 -7.59 -35.62
C THR A 425 5.69 -7.44 -34.12
N THR A 426 4.50 -7.81 -33.65
CA THR A 426 4.16 -7.81 -32.22
C THR A 426 4.44 -9.18 -31.63
N LEU A 427 5.31 -9.21 -30.60
CA LEU A 427 5.51 -10.37 -29.73
C LEU A 427 4.60 -10.25 -28.51
N ALA A 428 4.11 -11.36 -27.96
CA ALA A 428 3.20 -11.35 -26.80
C ALA A 428 3.50 -12.49 -25.83
N ILE A 429 3.59 -12.20 -24.53
CA ILE A 429 3.57 -13.20 -23.45
C ILE A 429 2.19 -13.13 -22.79
N SER A 430 1.51 -14.27 -22.67
CA SER A 430 0.34 -14.40 -21.79
C SER A 430 0.80 -14.56 -20.34
N LEU A 431 0.42 -13.60 -19.50
CA LEU A 431 0.73 -13.61 -18.06
C LEU A 431 -0.12 -14.65 -17.32
N THR A 432 -1.35 -14.88 -17.78
CA THR A 432 -2.25 -15.91 -17.26
C THR A 432 -1.71 -17.32 -17.49
N GLU A 433 -1.12 -17.60 -18.66
CA GLU A 433 -0.44 -18.88 -18.91
C GLU A 433 0.92 -18.97 -18.20
N ALA A 434 1.70 -17.88 -18.18
CA ALA A 434 3.00 -17.87 -17.50
C ALA A 434 2.87 -18.17 -16.00
N ALA A 435 1.85 -17.61 -15.33
CA ALA A 435 1.59 -17.83 -13.91
C ALA A 435 1.33 -19.31 -13.53
N LYS A 436 1.01 -20.17 -14.50
CA LYS A 436 0.82 -21.62 -14.26
C LYS A 436 2.14 -22.38 -14.15
N SER A 437 3.24 -21.77 -14.59
CA SER A 437 4.57 -22.40 -14.61
C SER A 437 5.23 -22.31 -13.23
N ALA A 438 5.89 -23.40 -12.82
CA ALA A 438 6.53 -23.47 -11.51
C ALA A 438 7.64 -22.42 -11.36
N GLY A 439 7.62 -21.68 -10.24
CA GLY A 439 8.62 -20.67 -9.90
C GLY A 439 8.40 -19.30 -10.52
N VAL A 440 7.38 -19.14 -11.37
CA VAL A 440 6.96 -17.82 -11.87
C VAL A 440 6.23 -17.06 -10.76
N ASP A 441 6.65 -15.82 -10.52
CA ASP A 441 6.00 -14.92 -9.58
C ASP A 441 5.77 -13.56 -10.22
N LEU A 442 4.53 -13.28 -10.61
CA LEU A 442 4.17 -12.04 -11.29
C LEU A 442 4.31 -10.80 -10.40
N LYS A 443 4.46 -10.94 -9.08
CA LYS A 443 4.78 -9.82 -8.16
C LYS A 443 6.26 -9.46 -8.14
N ASP A 444 7.12 -10.33 -8.68
CA ASP A 444 8.56 -10.23 -8.54
C ASP A 444 9.28 -10.38 -9.89
N ILE A 445 9.06 -9.43 -10.80
CA ILE A 445 9.73 -9.43 -12.11
C ILE A 445 11.18 -8.98 -11.98
N LYS A 446 12.11 -9.83 -12.41
CA LYS A 446 13.56 -9.59 -12.39
C LYS A 446 14.10 -9.05 -13.70
N ALA A 447 13.49 -9.45 -14.81
CA ALA A 447 13.89 -9.01 -16.14
C ALA A 447 12.75 -9.13 -17.16
N ILE A 448 12.75 -8.24 -18.14
CA ILE A 448 11.96 -8.32 -19.37
C ILE A 448 12.92 -8.10 -20.54
N GLY A 449 12.74 -8.85 -21.63
CA GLY A 449 13.59 -8.67 -22.80
C GLY A 449 13.09 -9.33 -24.07
N VAL A 450 13.79 -9.05 -25.15
CA VAL A 450 13.59 -9.70 -26.45
C VAL A 450 14.81 -10.55 -26.76
N LYS A 451 14.60 -11.82 -27.08
CA LYS A 451 15.63 -12.71 -27.60
C LYS A 451 15.55 -12.73 -29.12
N ILE A 452 16.69 -12.48 -29.78
CA ILE A 452 16.86 -12.70 -31.23
C ILE A 452 17.62 -14.00 -31.43
N GLU A 453 17.11 -14.86 -32.31
CA GLU A 453 17.70 -16.16 -32.65
C GLU A 453 17.37 -16.53 -34.10
N GLU A 454 17.96 -17.62 -34.61
CA GLU A 454 17.77 -18.04 -36.01
C GLU A 454 18.03 -16.90 -37.02
N ILE A 455 19.11 -16.13 -36.81
CA ILE A 455 19.47 -14.97 -37.61
C ILE A 455 19.72 -15.38 -39.07
N GLY A 456 19.32 -14.56 -40.04
CA GLY A 456 19.55 -14.80 -41.47
C GLY A 456 21.04 -14.74 -41.84
N ASN A 457 21.42 -15.42 -42.92
CA ASN A 457 22.82 -15.50 -43.37
C ASN A 457 23.07 -14.69 -44.64
N ASP A 458 22.52 -13.48 -44.70
CA ASP A 458 22.51 -12.65 -45.91
C ASP A 458 23.83 -11.89 -46.12
N GLY A 459 24.72 -11.88 -45.11
CA GLY A 459 25.93 -11.07 -45.08
C GLY A 459 25.64 -9.60 -44.79
N GLY A 460 26.51 -8.93 -44.03
CA GLY A 460 26.33 -7.54 -43.62
C GLY A 460 25.78 -7.38 -42.20
N THR A 461 25.16 -6.23 -41.91
CA THR A 461 24.60 -5.89 -40.60
C THR A 461 23.12 -5.51 -40.70
N ALA A 462 22.39 -5.74 -39.61
CA ALA A 462 21.02 -5.29 -39.40
C ALA A 462 20.91 -4.60 -38.04
N LYS A 463 19.88 -3.76 -37.89
CA LYS A 463 19.46 -3.21 -36.60
C LYS A 463 18.16 -3.87 -36.17
N LEU A 464 18.10 -4.40 -34.95
CA LEU A 464 16.84 -4.65 -34.25
C LEU A 464 16.29 -3.31 -33.80
N LEU A 465 15.04 -3.00 -34.11
CA LEU A 465 14.31 -1.80 -33.69
C LEU A 465 13.17 -2.22 -32.77
N LEU A 466 13.14 -1.74 -31.52
CA LEU A 466 12.10 -1.96 -30.52
C LEU A 466 11.40 -0.63 -30.21
N LYS A 467 10.10 -0.55 -30.48
CA LYS A 467 9.34 0.71 -30.45
C LYS A 467 8.44 0.89 -29.24
N ASP A 468 7.83 -0.18 -28.76
CA ASP A 468 7.15 -0.15 -27.46
C ASP A 468 7.15 -1.53 -26.80
N VAL A 469 7.05 -1.47 -25.47
CA VAL A 469 6.68 -2.59 -24.60
C VAL A 469 5.43 -2.16 -23.84
N THR A 470 4.35 -2.93 -23.95
CA THR A 470 3.02 -2.57 -23.42
C THR A 470 2.52 -3.66 -22.49
N LEU A 471 1.91 -3.22 -21.38
CA LEU A 471 1.17 -4.02 -20.43
C LEU A 471 -0.30 -3.98 -20.80
N ASN A 472 -0.91 -5.13 -21.09
CA ASN A 472 -2.32 -5.20 -21.42
C ASN A 472 -3.10 -5.68 -20.19
N GLY A 473 -4.18 -5.00 -19.87
CA GLY A 473 -5.04 -5.38 -18.74
C GLY A 473 -5.71 -6.71 -19.01
N ALA A 474 -6.11 -7.43 -17.96
CA ALA A 474 -7.09 -8.51 -18.10
C ALA A 474 -8.30 -7.96 -18.86
N GLU A 475 -8.59 -8.51 -20.05
CA GLU A 475 -9.87 -8.28 -20.72
C GLU A 475 -10.97 -8.50 -19.68
N PRO A 476 -11.89 -7.54 -19.46
CA PRO A 476 -12.91 -7.73 -18.45
C PRO A 476 -13.66 -9.01 -18.77
N ALA A 477 -13.97 -9.80 -17.74
CA ALA A 477 -14.76 -11.05 -17.89
C ALA A 477 -16.11 -10.84 -18.61
N PHE A 478 -16.49 -9.58 -18.81
CA PHE A 478 -17.62 -9.11 -19.58
C PHE A 478 -17.17 -8.04 -20.61
N ARG A 479 -16.93 -8.49 -21.86
CA ARG A 479 -16.72 -7.66 -23.06
C ARG A 479 -17.39 -8.33 -24.26
N PHE A 480 -18.00 -7.51 -25.12
CA PHE A 480 -18.44 -7.89 -26.46
C PHE A 480 -17.80 -6.94 -27.47
N GLY A 481 -17.00 -7.49 -28.40
CA GLY A 481 -16.24 -6.72 -29.39
C GLY A 481 -16.66 -6.97 -30.84
N PHE A 482 -17.41 -8.03 -31.10
CA PHE A 482 -18.00 -8.36 -32.40
C PHE A 482 -16.98 -8.57 -33.53
N ASP A 483 -15.76 -9.00 -33.17
CA ASP A 483 -14.63 -9.17 -34.09
C ASP A 483 -14.85 -10.31 -35.09
N GLN A 484 -15.62 -11.34 -34.70
CA GLN A 484 -15.84 -12.53 -35.53
C GLN A 484 -17.32 -12.80 -35.84
N ASP A 485 -18.23 -12.54 -34.90
CA ASP A 485 -19.66 -12.76 -35.06
C ASP A 485 -20.49 -11.79 -34.19
N ALA A 486 -21.79 -12.02 -34.08
CA ALA A 486 -22.69 -11.20 -33.27
C ALA A 486 -22.63 -11.53 -31.76
N GLU A 487 -21.79 -12.48 -31.35
CA GLU A 487 -21.57 -12.94 -29.97
C GLU A 487 -22.87 -13.35 -29.23
N GLY A 488 -23.86 -13.80 -30.02
CA GLY A 488 -25.18 -14.20 -29.56
C GLY A 488 -26.06 -13.04 -29.09
N TRP A 489 -25.77 -11.81 -29.51
CA TRP A 489 -26.70 -10.69 -29.44
C TRP A 489 -27.85 -10.92 -30.43
N THR A 490 -29.05 -10.62 -29.98
CA THR A 490 -30.28 -10.87 -30.75
C THR A 490 -31.26 -9.72 -30.59
N LYS A 491 -32.26 -9.70 -31.47
CA LYS A 491 -33.44 -8.85 -31.32
C LYS A 491 -34.15 -9.18 -30.00
N GLU A 492 -34.42 -8.17 -29.20
CA GLU A 492 -35.34 -8.27 -28.06
C GLU A 492 -36.72 -7.72 -28.43
N GLY A 493 -36.78 -6.62 -29.18
CA GLY A 493 -38.03 -5.93 -29.49
C GLY A 493 -37.99 -5.16 -30.79
N GLY A 494 -39.17 -4.94 -31.36
CA GLY A 494 -39.33 -4.15 -32.59
C GLY A 494 -38.86 -4.84 -33.87
N ASN A 495 -38.68 -4.03 -34.92
CA ASN A 495 -38.34 -4.49 -36.26
C ASN A 495 -36.86 -4.18 -36.56
N VAL A 496 -35.98 -5.08 -36.11
CA VAL A 496 -34.52 -4.97 -36.20
C VAL A 496 -33.89 -6.26 -36.70
N THR A 497 -32.89 -6.13 -37.57
CA THR A 497 -32.02 -7.21 -38.04
C THR A 497 -30.64 -7.03 -37.42
N VAL A 498 -30.18 -8.04 -36.68
CA VAL A 498 -28.90 -8.03 -35.96
C VAL A 498 -27.89 -8.89 -36.73
N THR A 499 -26.76 -8.29 -37.13
CA THR A 499 -25.70 -8.96 -37.87
C THR A 499 -24.34 -8.47 -37.42
N GLN A 500 -23.30 -9.29 -37.59
CA GLN A 500 -21.93 -8.78 -37.57
C GLN A 500 -21.67 -8.01 -38.87
N GLY A 501 -20.95 -6.90 -38.78
CA GLY A 501 -20.65 -6.07 -39.93
C GLY A 501 -19.40 -5.22 -39.75
N VAL A 502 -19.22 -4.30 -40.68
CA VAL A 502 -18.10 -3.36 -40.71
C VAL A 502 -18.64 -1.95 -40.80
N TYR A 503 -18.13 -1.06 -39.95
CA TYR A 503 -18.34 0.38 -40.05
C TYR A 503 -17.03 1.06 -40.45
N SER A 504 -17.10 2.06 -41.32
CA SER A 504 -15.93 2.85 -41.73
C SER A 504 -16.27 4.33 -41.77
N GLU A 505 -15.41 5.15 -41.18
CA GLU A 505 -15.54 6.60 -41.13
C GLU A 505 -14.12 7.20 -41.06
N ASN A 506 -13.88 8.29 -41.82
CA ASN A 506 -12.60 9.01 -41.80
C ASN A 506 -11.33 8.14 -42.02
N GLY A 507 -11.43 7.06 -42.79
CA GLY A 507 -10.31 6.15 -43.10
C GLY A 507 -10.00 5.13 -42.01
N GLN A 508 -10.81 5.07 -40.95
CA GLN A 508 -10.78 4.03 -39.94
C GLN A 508 -11.91 3.01 -40.19
N THR A 509 -11.69 1.77 -39.76
CA THR A 509 -12.61 0.65 -39.95
C THR A 509 -12.74 -0.13 -38.64
N TRP A 510 -13.96 -0.46 -38.28
CA TRP A 510 -14.33 -1.19 -37.07
C TRP A 510 -15.17 -2.42 -37.43
N THR A 511 -14.91 -3.54 -36.76
CA THR A 511 -15.82 -4.68 -36.68
C THR A 511 -16.89 -4.37 -35.64
N VAL A 512 -18.16 -4.55 -35.99
CA VAL A 512 -19.28 -4.02 -35.19
C VAL A 512 -20.47 -4.96 -35.21
N LEU A 513 -21.31 -4.86 -34.18
CA LEU A 513 -22.69 -5.33 -34.27
C LEU A 513 -23.51 -4.31 -35.06
N LYS A 514 -23.91 -4.69 -36.26
CA LYS A 514 -24.74 -3.88 -37.16
C LYS A 514 -26.21 -4.24 -36.96
N ASN A 515 -27.00 -3.22 -36.60
CA ASN A 515 -28.42 -3.34 -36.33
C ASN A 515 -29.20 -2.46 -37.30
N ASP A 516 -29.76 -3.08 -38.35
CA ASP A 516 -30.62 -2.39 -39.30
C ASP A 516 -32.06 -2.43 -38.79
N LEU A 517 -32.64 -1.26 -38.52
CA LEU A 517 -33.95 -1.15 -37.88
C LEU A 517 -34.92 -0.27 -38.66
N SER A 518 -36.20 -0.56 -38.49
CA SER A 518 -37.33 0.19 -39.04
C SER A 518 -38.41 0.35 -37.98
N TRP A 519 -39.10 1.49 -37.98
CA TRP A 519 -40.20 1.75 -37.07
C TRP A 519 -41.40 2.38 -37.77
N GLN A 520 -42.58 2.05 -37.27
CA GLN A 520 -43.84 2.70 -37.61
C GLN A 520 -44.22 3.76 -36.57
N ASN A 521 -45.24 4.55 -36.91
CA ASN A 521 -45.78 5.54 -36.00
C ASN A 521 -46.37 4.82 -34.76
N ASN A 522 -45.78 5.04 -33.59
CA ASN A 522 -46.07 4.40 -32.31
C ASN A 522 -45.46 3.00 -32.06
N ASP A 523 -44.36 2.63 -32.74
CA ASP A 523 -43.57 1.49 -32.24
C ASP A 523 -42.90 1.89 -30.92
N GLU A 524 -43.39 1.33 -29.81
CA GLU A 524 -42.99 1.77 -28.46
C GLU A 524 -41.57 1.29 -28.07
N TYR A 525 -41.03 0.28 -28.75
CA TYR A 525 -39.80 -0.38 -28.30
C TYR A 525 -39.03 -1.11 -29.40
N ILE A 526 -37.79 -0.68 -29.66
CA ILE A 526 -36.80 -1.39 -30.51
C ILE A 526 -35.53 -1.59 -29.69
N ALA A 527 -35.09 -2.83 -29.55
CA ALA A 527 -33.89 -3.14 -28.79
C ALA A 527 -33.19 -4.40 -29.27
N VAL A 528 -31.89 -4.42 -29.03
CA VAL A 528 -31.01 -5.55 -29.26
C VAL A 528 -30.27 -5.84 -27.97
N SER A 529 -30.13 -7.11 -27.63
CA SER A 529 -29.59 -7.51 -26.35
C SER A 529 -28.91 -8.86 -26.38
N LYS A 530 -28.12 -9.08 -25.35
CA LYS A 530 -27.55 -10.37 -25.00
C LYS A 530 -28.18 -10.83 -23.68
N VAL A 531 -28.95 -11.92 -23.77
CA VAL A 531 -29.50 -12.61 -22.59
C VAL A 531 -28.47 -13.62 -22.07
N GLY A 532 -28.25 -13.61 -20.76
CA GLY A 532 -27.34 -14.53 -20.09
C GLY A 532 -27.20 -14.22 -18.61
N ALA A 533 -26.76 -15.21 -17.82
CA ALA A 533 -26.36 -14.96 -16.45
C ALA A 533 -25.04 -14.18 -16.46
N ILE A 534 -25.07 -12.95 -15.96
CA ILE A 534 -23.92 -12.04 -15.91
C ILE A 534 -23.73 -11.56 -14.48
N ASP A 535 -22.53 -11.67 -13.95
CA ASP A 535 -22.18 -11.12 -12.64
C ASP A 535 -21.51 -9.75 -12.84
N PHE A 536 -22.24 -8.70 -12.50
CA PHE A 536 -21.77 -7.32 -12.56
C PHE A 536 -21.13 -6.83 -11.26
N SER A 537 -21.17 -7.63 -10.19
CA SER A 537 -20.83 -7.16 -8.83
C SER A 537 -19.35 -6.82 -8.61
N ALA A 538 -18.49 -7.26 -9.53
CA ALA A 538 -17.07 -6.98 -9.48
C ALA A 538 -16.69 -5.64 -10.14
N PHE A 539 -17.63 -4.94 -10.80
CA PHE A 539 -17.36 -3.79 -11.66
C PHE A 539 -17.98 -2.50 -11.12
N ASP A 540 -17.45 -1.36 -11.54
CA ASP A 540 -18.00 -0.04 -11.18
C ASP A 540 -19.09 0.42 -12.16
N GLY A 541 -19.12 -0.16 -13.36
CA GLY A 541 -20.17 0.10 -14.32
C GLY A 541 -19.98 -0.64 -15.64
N ILE A 542 -20.83 -0.30 -16.60
CA ILE A 542 -20.74 -0.77 -17.99
C ILE A 542 -20.81 0.38 -18.97
N GLU A 543 -20.19 0.21 -20.12
CA GLU A 543 -20.24 1.16 -21.23
C GLU A 543 -20.45 0.48 -22.57
N ALA A 544 -21.00 1.24 -23.52
CA ALA A 544 -21.18 0.83 -24.90
C ALA A 544 -20.82 1.96 -25.87
N LYS A 545 -20.06 1.63 -26.90
CA LYS A 545 -19.74 2.54 -28.01
C LYS A 545 -20.74 2.37 -29.14
N VAL A 546 -21.54 3.39 -29.40
CA VAL A 546 -22.66 3.32 -30.34
C VAL A 546 -22.57 4.45 -31.36
N LYS A 547 -22.87 4.13 -32.62
CA LYS A 547 -23.05 5.08 -33.72
C LYS A 547 -24.41 4.85 -34.36
N ILE A 548 -25.18 5.91 -34.52
CA ILE A 548 -26.47 5.92 -35.19
C ILE A 548 -26.31 6.60 -36.54
N VAL A 549 -26.81 5.96 -37.59
CA VAL A 549 -26.94 6.54 -38.93
C VAL A 549 -28.42 6.51 -39.30
N SER A 550 -29.04 7.67 -39.39
CA SER A 550 -30.44 7.82 -39.79
C SER A 550 -30.65 9.12 -40.55
N ASP A 551 -31.57 9.10 -41.51
CA ASP A 551 -32.08 10.32 -42.16
C ASP A 551 -33.13 11.04 -41.31
N ILE A 552 -33.60 10.40 -40.22
CA ILE A 552 -34.52 11.00 -39.26
C ILE A 552 -33.70 11.56 -38.09
N PRO A 553 -33.82 12.85 -37.77
CA PRO A 553 -33.08 13.45 -36.66
C PRO A 553 -33.62 12.99 -35.31
N ASN A 554 -32.79 13.11 -34.27
CA ASN A 554 -33.13 12.80 -32.87
C ASN A 554 -33.46 11.32 -32.59
N VAL A 555 -32.93 10.39 -33.40
CA VAL A 555 -32.88 8.98 -33.00
C VAL A 555 -31.81 8.84 -31.91
N GLN A 556 -32.22 8.33 -30.76
CA GLN A 556 -31.38 8.19 -29.58
C GLN A 556 -31.17 6.72 -29.24
N ALA A 557 -30.17 6.44 -28.41
CA ALA A 557 -29.94 5.12 -27.83
C ALA A 557 -29.75 5.23 -26.32
N LYS A 558 -30.04 4.14 -25.61
CA LYS A 558 -29.67 3.95 -24.22
C LYS A 558 -29.12 2.55 -24.00
N LEU A 559 -28.03 2.46 -23.23
CA LEU A 559 -27.52 1.20 -22.70
C LEU A 559 -28.40 0.80 -21.52
N PHE A 560 -28.75 -0.48 -21.43
CA PHE A 560 -29.54 -1.00 -20.33
C PHE A 560 -29.03 -2.34 -19.82
N ILE A 561 -29.38 -2.63 -18.57
CA ILE A 561 -29.29 -3.96 -17.96
C ILE A 561 -30.61 -4.35 -17.30
N LYS A 562 -30.89 -5.65 -17.29
CA LYS A 562 -31.96 -6.23 -16.47
C LYS A 562 -31.37 -7.17 -15.44
N LEU A 563 -31.82 -7.00 -14.20
CA LEU A 563 -31.34 -7.73 -13.02
C LEU A 563 -32.50 -8.44 -12.32
N ARG A 564 -32.15 -9.35 -11.40
CA ARG A 564 -33.09 -10.03 -10.50
C ARG A 564 -34.27 -10.66 -11.27
N ASN A 565 -33.95 -11.57 -12.17
CA ASN A 565 -34.94 -12.24 -13.03
C ASN A 565 -35.85 -11.23 -13.76
N TYR A 566 -35.25 -10.19 -14.33
CA TYR A 566 -35.92 -9.14 -15.11
C TYR A 566 -36.84 -8.19 -14.31
N ALA A 567 -36.82 -8.26 -12.97
CA ALA A 567 -37.64 -7.38 -12.12
C ALA A 567 -37.10 -5.95 -12.02
N ILE A 568 -35.78 -5.78 -12.23
CA ILE A 568 -35.11 -4.49 -12.15
C ILE A 568 -34.57 -4.12 -13.52
N TRP A 569 -34.85 -2.90 -13.95
CA TRP A 569 -34.30 -2.29 -15.15
C TRP A 569 -33.41 -1.10 -14.77
N VAL A 570 -32.24 -1.00 -15.37
CA VAL A 570 -31.35 0.16 -15.24
C VAL A 570 -30.94 0.61 -16.63
N ASP A 571 -30.95 1.91 -16.91
CA ASP A 571 -30.42 2.43 -18.17
C ASP A 571 -29.58 3.70 -18.01
N SER A 572 -28.78 3.99 -19.04
CA SER A 572 -27.86 5.13 -19.11
C SER A 572 -28.55 6.48 -19.31
N GLY A 573 -29.88 6.50 -19.49
CA GLY A 573 -30.57 7.60 -20.14
C GLY A 573 -30.36 7.62 -21.65
N ALA A 574 -31.29 8.25 -22.36
CA ALA A 574 -31.27 8.38 -23.81
C ALA A 574 -30.25 9.44 -24.26
N MET A 575 -29.40 9.08 -25.21
CA MET A 575 -28.35 9.93 -25.77
C MET A 575 -28.36 9.91 -27.30
N ASN A 576 -28.06 11.05 -27.92
CA ASN A 576 -27.80 11.11 -29.36
C ASN A 576 -26.45 10.44 -29.67
N ALA A 577 -26.37 9.69 -30.77
CA ALA A 577 -25.13 9.05 -31.22
C ALA A 577 -24.92 9.21 -32.73
N ASP A 578 -25.38 10.33 -33.29
CA ASP A 578 -25.34 10.67 -34.73
C ASP A 578 -24.12 11.55 -35.13
N GLY A 579 -23.41 12.14 -34.16
CA GLY A 579 -22.19 12.93 -34.35
C GLY A 579 -20.98 12.12 -34.84
N ALA A 580 -19.86 12.78 -35.16
CA ALA A 580 -18.66 12.10 -35.66
C ALA A 580 -18.10 11.07 -34.66
N GLY A 581 -17.70 9.90 -35.14
CA GLY A 581 -17.24 8.77 -34.32
C GLY A 581 -18.37 8.10 -33.52
N PHE A 582 -17.98 7.20 -32.61
CA PHE A 582 -18.90 6.53 -31.69
C PHE A 582 -19.16 7.40 -30.45
N ALA A 583 -20.41 7.49 -30.03
CA ALA A 583 -20.79 8.01 -28.71
C ALA A 583 -20.65 6.90 -27.66
N THR A 584 -20.27 7.25 -26.44
CA THR A 584 -20.17 6.30 -25.32
C THR A 584 -21.37 6.46 -24.40
N LEU A 585 -22.12 5.39 -24.19
CA LEU A 585 -23.24 5.30 -23.27
C LEU A 585 -22.78 4.50 -22.06
N SER A 586 -23.02 4.99 -20.85
CA SER A 586 -22.50 4.36 -19.64
C SER A 586 -23.55 4.26 -18.54
N ILE A 587 -23.48 3.18 -17.77
CA ILE A 587 -24.19 2.99 -16.50
C ILE A 587 -23.13 2.87 -15.42
N ASP A 588 -23.07 3.85 -14.54
CA ASP A 588 -22.25 3.84 -13.32
C ASP A 588 -23.07 3.26 -12.18
N PHE A 589 -22.63 2.14 -11.60
CA PHE A 589 -23.37 1.43 -10.56
C PHE A 589 -23.42 2.18 -9.23
N SER A 590 -22.54 3.16 -9.02
CA SER A 590 -22.57 4.01 -7.83
C SER A 590 -23.65 5.10 -7.89
N SER A 591 -24.06 5.49 -9.11
CA SER A 591 -24.96 6.62 -9.36
C SER A 591 -26.21 6.27 -10.18
N MET A 592 -26.38 5.00 -10.52
CA MET A 592 -27.52 4.52 -11.31
C MET A 592 -28.88 4.74 -10.62
N SER A 593 -29.93 4.76 -11.43
CA SER A 593 -31.32 4.88 -10.99
C SER A 593 -32.14 3.65 -11.41
N PRO A 594 -32.19 2.60 -10.58
CA PRO A 594 -32.93 1.39 -10.91
C PRO A 594 -34.45 1.62 -10.92
N TYR A 595 -35.10 1.19 -12.00
CA TYR A 595 -36.55 1.10 -12.11
C TYR A 595 -37.04 -0.29 -11.71
N ILE A 596 -38.02 -0.33 -10.82
CA ILE A 596 -38.67 -1.57 -10.35
C ILE A 596 -40.15 -1.45 -10.67
N GLY A 597 -40.63 -2.27 -11.61
CA GLY A 597 -41.99 -2.15 -12.16
C GLY A 597 -43.09 -2.75 -11.28
N ASP A 598 -42.76 -3.73 -10.44
CA ASP A 598 -43.70 -4.33 -9.48
C ASP A 598 -43.51 -3.69 -8.10
N PRO A 599 -44.53 -3.03 -7.53
CA PRO A 599 -44.42 -2.40 -6.22
C PRO A 599 -44.23 -3.39 -5.06
N ASN A 600 -44.39 -4.70 -5.29
CA ASN A 600 -44.15 -5.74 -4.29
C ASN A 600 -42.70 -6.25 -4.27
N GLU A 601 -41.87 -5.86 -5.24
CA GLU A 601 -40.46 -6.22 -5.28
C GLU A 601 -39.66 -5.44 -4.23
N PRO A 602 -38.68 -6.08 -3.55
CA PRO A 602 -37.78 -5.37 -2.65
C PRO A 602 -37.01 -4.24 -3.35
N PRO A 603 -36.56 -3.20 -2.62
CA PRO A 603 -35.65 -2.21 -3.18
C PRO A 603 -34.39 -2.85 -3.79
N PHE A 604 -33.76 -2.14 -4.72
CA PHE A 604 -32.46 -2.55 -5.27
C PHE A 604 -31.40 -2.65 -4.16
N SER A 605 -30.49 -3.62 -4.30
CA SER A 605 -29.31 -3.80 -3.47
C SER A 605 -28.10 -4.15 -4.33
N ALA A 606 -26.88 -3.91 -3.85
CA ALA A 606 -25.65 -4.26 -4.57
C ALA A 606 -25.57 -5.77 -4.92
N GLU A 607 -26.21 -6.64 -4.12
CA GLU A 607 -26.29 -8.08 -4.40
C GLU A 607 -27.09 -8.41 -5.68
N ASP A 608 -27.95 -7.51 -6.16
CA ASP A 608 -28.68 -7.71 -7.41
C ASP A 608 -27.75 -7.64 -8.64
N LEU A 609 -26.59 -7.00 -8.53
CA LEU A 609 -25.57 -6.98 -9.58
C LEU A 609 -24.99 -8.37 -9.85
N LYS A 610 -25.02 -9.28 -8.87
CA LYS A 610 -24.63 -10.70 -9.07
C LYS A 610 -25.64 -11.48 -9.93
N LYS A 611 -26.81 -10.90 -10.17
CA LYS A 611 -27.96 -11.54 -10.82
C LYS A 611 -28.33 -10.81 -12.11
N GLY A 612 -27.34 -10.44 -12.92
CA GLY A 612 -27.56 -9.92 -14.25
C GLY A 612 -28.19 -10.97 -15.16
N ASN A 613 -29.23 -10.57 -15.89
CA ASN A 613 -29.95 -11.44 -16.81
C ASN A 613 -29.80 -11.01 -18.27
N GLU A 614 -29.58 -9.72 -18.50
CA GLU A 614 -29.58 -9.14 -19.83
C GLU A 614 -28.81 -7.83 -19.85
N VAL A 615 -28.10 -7.59 -20.94
CA VAL A 615 -27.50 -6.31 -21.31
C VAL A 615 -27.95 -5.97 -22.73
N GLY A 616 -28.27 -4.71 -23.00
CA GLY A 616 -28.72 -4.35 -24.33
C GLY A 616 -28.63 -2.86 -24.67
N ILE A 617 -28.89 -2.57 -25.93
CA ILE A 617 -29.08 -1.21 -26.44
C ILE A 617 -30.54 -1.06 -26.87
N GLN A 618 -31.25 -0.13 -26.24
CA GLN A 618 -32.58 0.28 -26.67
C GLN A 618 -32.47 1.55 -27.53
N VAL A 619 -33.14 1.54 -28.67
CA VAL A 619 -33.25 2.69 -29.56
C VAL A 619 -34.53 3.45 -29.23
N VAL A 620 -34.40 4.75 -29.02
CA VAL A 620 -35.50 5.67 -28.74
C VAL A 620 -35.79 6.46 -30.01
N THR A 621 -36.92 6.18 -30.63
CA THR A 621 -37.34 6.79 -31.89
C THR A 621 -38.14 8.06 -31.66
N PRO A 622 -38.01 9.09 -32.53
CA PRO A 622 -38.81 10.30 -32.43
C PRO A 622 -40.31 10.04 -32.57
N SER A 623 -41.11 10.59 -31.63
CA SER A 623 -42.57 10.45 -31.65
C SER A 623 -43.18 10.97 -32.96
N GLY A 624 -44.19 10.26 -33.48
CA GLY A 624 -44.94 10.70 -34.66
C GLY A 624 -44.25 10.41 -36.00
N THR A 625 -43.13 9.65 -36.01
CA THR A 625 -42.33 9.41 -37.21
C THR A 625 -42.40 7.96 -37.69
N VAL A 626 -42.11 7.75 -38.97
CA VAL A 626 -41.85 6.45 -39.59
C VAL A 626 -40.47 6.56 -40.22
N GLY A 627 -39.59 5.60 -39.97
CA GLY A 627 -38.21 5.74 -40.42
C GLY A 627 -37.41 4.44 -40.37
N ASN A 628 -36.18 4.56 -40.86
CA ASN A 628 -35.15 3.53 -40.77
C ASN A 628 -33.88 4.14 -40.17
N ALA A 629 -33.10 3.32 -39.50
CA ALA A 629 -31.77 3.67 -39.04
C ALA A 629 -30.87 2.43 -39.08
N THR A 630 -29.57 2.66 -39.13
CA THR A 630 -28.59 1.62 -38.79
C THR A 630 -27.87 2.05 -37.52
N VAL A 631 -27.86 1.16 -36.53
CA VAL A 631 -27.14 1.34 -35.27
C VAL A 631 -25.96 0.39 -35.24
N TYR A 632 -24.76 0.95 -35.18
CA TYR A 632 -23.51 0.21 -35.05
C TYR A 632 -23.06 0.23 -33.60
N ILE A 633 -22.71 -0.93 -33.06
CA ILE A 633 -22.15 -1.08 -31.72
C ILE A 633 -20.74 -1.67 -31.88
N ASP A 634 -19.73 -0.90 -31.50
CA ASP A 634 -18.31 -1.31 -31.58
C ASP A 634 -17.93 -2.18 -30.40
N GLU A 635 -18.36 -1.78 -29.21
CA GLU A 635 -17.95 -2.45 -27.98
C GLU A 635 -19.05 -2.30 -26.93
N VAL A 636 -19.26 -3.36 -26.14
CA VAL A 636 -19.98 -3.30 -24.86
C VAL A 636 -19.11 -3.97 -23.81
N LYS A 637 -18.72 -3.26 -22.75
CA LYS A 637 -17.82 -3.81 -21.74
C LYS A 637 -18.13 -3.28 -20.34
N ALA A 638 -17.69 -4.03 -19.34
CA ALA A 638 -17.65 -3.56 -17.97
C ALA A 638 -16.33 -2.83 -17.71
N TYR A 639 -16.34 -1.88 -16.77
CA TYR A 639 -15.14 -1.15 -16.34
C TYR A 639 -14.98 -1.20 -14.81
N LYS A 640 -13.73 -1.07 -14.37
CA LYS A 640 -13.35 -0.74 -12.99
C LYS A 640 -12.53 0.55 -13.04
N ASN A 641 -12.80 1.48 -12.14
CA ASN A 641 -12.07 2.73 -12.00
C ASN A 641 -10.81 2.56 -11.16
#